data_AF-A0A7C0XGX4-F1
#
_entry.id   AF-A0A7C0XGX4-F1
#
_cell.length_a   1.000
_cell.length_b   1.000
_cell.length_c   1.000
_cell.angle_alpha   90.00
_cell.angle_beta   90.00
_cell.angle_gamma   90.00
#
_symmetry.space_group_name_H-M   'P 1'
#
loop_
_entity.id
_entity.type
_entity.pdbx_description
1 polymer ?
#
loop_
_entity_poly.entity_id
_entity_poly.type
_entity_poly.pdbx_seq_one_letter_code
_entity_poly.pdbx_strand_id
1 'polypeptide(L)'
;MLRNKLFSILPLFIILLSLLLNFLSYTSAETSWTFKLPKLIGEINISNVEKHIEYLSSLGSRVTGYPGFYNASDYIFNYFESLGLETNIQAYTVPVPYDYGAKIEVKTRNDSFTIKAYPLWPNHLNPCPIPERGISGPLIYGGTGLLSELDGKKVEGSIVLMEFNSLYWKNVLMLNPQAIIFIEPYETSRSIAQNLMLGVPFNIPRLYISREDGDQLLSLLKSGNSVEVTLTSNFRWVEVEGRNVIALLRGTGGTKLTIGIVAYFDSLSIVPSVSPGASDAIGIACLMELARVMAENPPYNNILFLAVSGHYQGLAGSRYFIDKYFDWLGTSKENELNLMLMASIDITSESNTLAIKTANLIGDFYSYQDIGGGVSTTPLFERNYLWIRQKIYNDYIPKIFETLDKEYPYINLEKVKVYYTPVPSVSDAEPFAIACGGGGISIYTANSMKMSSVTPLDLENKINYDNITPQLELIASILYAFGHEQRFSVPLYPTRFHYLGWGFSTLHATVWKYLPIVGWYVNVSNVIVRISSQWLRSVQQSYSSQGGSIVPGSSFYPSGFDVVAISDENGRIEIPGLQPMVAYTVEALMINPENGSILMCNDLGSFRGSGQGGVFSNPFSFYKKDLVIRIPVMDCGSIYLTRVVDPKTMAPGVLQVGARYVATGVEIWNFYSHTPPIFYGPVISSQDDVMAFIPINTRVEIMMRAGRTTLTILRNSSHENPFGYGYLIKKGQTIFLDNTPFQMDRELYLLVDDRLDTLTGTGVTYSLRASYFHNRAEEFLQKGLAALANYNYSSAYSYIFNAHSYEITAYSATMQLFFDAVNTVVFFFLLLIPFAYILERLLFSKTGVKRLIYMTVIFLALCGVLYIIHPGFHLTTSVYMLMIGFLVILISLVGFGVIYLGFSAYFKDVRYGYVGPHFSEIDKASAARMALSIGVNNMRRRRFRTLLNMITIIIIVFSMISFTSLELLSITQSYPSGSNPTYNGILIKNPRPMQPIAKEMPEILRYEYGNQTLIAQRVWMYPANLAIHITGPEGEYVIKAVLGLDPSEKELTSPDYSIMQGRWFRKTDRYVALIPSTVVDATGIDWRGGHILIGGLDFVIIGVYDPVVFDSIMDLDENPITPVDMEYFQAYGQPVPLSSKEIIIIPAETAKELLGSNIYSIVVVPKGNLQEIARLLGMRFAGGVTLGLGEGIYKFVTVTRGAIEGAYLTFPLMAIAGLILLNILLGDILGRKNEISIY
;
A
#
# COMPACT_ATOMS: atom_id res chain seq x y z
N MET A 1 -66.19 -37.33 51.19
CA MET A 1 -66.25 -35.91 51.65
C MET A 1 -64.88 -35.21 51.70
N LEU A 2 -63.79 -35.81 51.18
CA LEU A 2 -62.42 -35.25 51.20
C LEU A 2 -61.89 -34.79 49.82
N ARG A 3 -62.72 -34.85 48.76
CA ARG A 3 -62.29 -34.54 47.38
C ARG A 3 -62.65 -33.13 46.89
N ASN A 4 -63.53 -32.41 47.62
CA ASN A 4 -63.99 -31.06 47.26
C ASN A 4 -63.31 -29.91 48.04
N LYS A 5 -62.38 -30.21 48.97
CA LYS A 5 -61.61 -29.17 49.69
C LYS A 5 -60.20 -28.92 49.11
N LEU A 6 -59.69 -29.79 48.22
CA LEU A 6 -58.38 -29.57 47.59
C LEU A 6 -58.44 -28.61 46.39
N PHE A 7 -59.59 -28.49 45.70
CA PHE A 7 -59.72 -27.63 44.52
C PHE A 7 -59.89 -26.14 44.84
N SER A 8 -60.27 -25.80 46.07
CA SER A 8 -60.38 -24.41 46.52
C SER A 8 -59.12 -23.88 47.21
N ILE A 9 -58.18 -24.76 47.57
CA ILE A 9 -56.92 -24.38 48.24
C ILE A 9 -55.78 -24.24 47.21
N LEU A 10 -55.82 -24.98 46.09
CA LEU A 10 -54.79 -24.90 45.04
C LEU A 10 -54.68 -23.51 44.37
N PRO A 11 -55.78 -22.79 44.03
CA PRO A 11 -55.69 -21.46 43.46
C PRO A 11 -55.18 -20.44 44.49
N LEU A 12 -55.60 -20.58 45.76
CA LEU A 12 -55.15 -19.72 46.84
C LEU A 12 -53.66 -19.92 47.15
N PHE A 13 -53.18 -21.16 47.08
CA PHE A 13 -51.76 -21.51 47.25
C PHE A 13 -50.92 -21.04 46.06
N ILE A 14 -51.43 -21.11 44.83
CA ILE A 14 -50.76 -20.56 43.64
C ILE A 14 -50.76 -19.02 43.65
N ILE A 15 -51.82 -18.38 44.13
CA ILE A 15 -51.89 -16.93 44.33
C ILE A 15 -50.98 -16.49 45.46
N LEU A 16 -50.91 -17.21 46.58
CA LEU A 16 -49.94 -16.93 47.64
C LEU A 16 -48.51 -17.21 47.20
N LEU A 17 -48.26 -18.26 46.41
CA LEU A 17 -46.91 -18.58 45.91
C LEU A 17 -46.48 -17.59 44.83
N SER A 18 -47.40 -17.08 44.00
CA SER A 18 -47.12 -16.00 43.04
C SER A 18 -47.01 -14.63 43.70
N LEU A 19 -47.73 -14.37 44.80
CA LEU A 19 -47.52 -13.18 45.64
C LEU A 19 -46.23 -13.28 46.46
N LEU A 20 -45.85 -14.45 46.98
CA LEU A 20 -44.56 -14.67 47.64
C LEU A 20 -43.40 -14.67 46.64
N LEU A 21 -43.57 -15.19 45.42
CA LEU A 21 -42.58 -15.06 44.36
C LEU A 21 -42.48 -13.62 43.86
N ASN A 22 -43.57 -12.86 43.82
CA ASN A 22 -43.51 -11.42 43.52
C ASN A 22 -42.91 -10.61 44.69
N PHE A 23 -43.16 -10.96 45.96
CA PHE A 23 -42.51 -10.32 47.12
C PHE A 23 -41.04 -10.72 47.29
N LEU A 24 -40.67 -11.96 46.94
CA LEU A 24 -39.27 -12.42 46.89
C LEU A 24 -38.53 -11.95 45.63
N SER A 25 -39.26 -11.54 44.57
CA SER A 25 -38.68 -10.89 43.38
C SER A 25 -38.64 -9.37 43.47
N TYR A 26 -39.26 -8.77 44.49
CA TYR A 26 -39.16 -7.32 44.78
C TYR A 26 -38.13 -6.97 45.86
N THR A 27 -37.35 -7.96 46.31
CA THR A 27 -36.19 -7.75 47.20
C THR A 27 -34.97 -8.51 46.69
N SER A 28 -34.78 -8.58 45.36
CA SER A 28 -33.46 -8.85 44.80
C SER A 28 -32.74 -7.51 44.64
N ALA A 29 -31.96 -7.11 45.66
CA ALA A 29 -30.94 -6.06 45.64
C ALA A 29 -30.90 -5.23 44.33
N GLU A 30 -31.79 -4.26 44.19
CA GLU A 30 -31.65 -3.23 43.16
C GLU A 30 -30.33 -2.47 43.44
N THR A 31 -29.34 -2.73 42.59
CA THR A 31 -28.11 -1.97 42.30
C THR A 31 -27.52 -1.12 43.44
N SER A 32 -26.74 -1.76 44.34
CA SER A 32 -25.99 -1.04 45.40
C SER A 32 -24.94 -0.03 44.90
N TRP A 33 -24.53 -0.11 43.63
CA TRP A 33 -23.47 0.72 43.08
C TRP A 33 -23.95 2.13 42.67
N THR A 34 -25.21 2.29 42.26
CA THR A 34 -25.77 3.59 41.87
C THR A 34 -25.83 4.54 43.07
N PHE A 35 -26.11 4.03 44.28
CA PHE A 35 -26.10 4.85 45.50
C PHE A 35 -24.73 5.47 45.82
N LYS A 36 -23.64 4.76 45.50
CA LYS A 36 -22.28 5.25 45.73
C LYS A 36 -21.72 6.07 44.57
N LEU A 37 -22.38 6.04 43.41
CA LEU A 37 -21.88 6.65 42.19
C LEU A 37 -21.76 8.18 42.26
N PRO A 38 -22.75 8.95 42.78
CA PRO A 38 -22.60 10.41 42.92
C PRO A 38 -21.42 10.80 43.81
N LYS A 39 -21.16 10.01 44.87
CA LYS A 39 -20.01 10.22 45.76
C LYS A 39 -18.69 9.97 45.02
N LEU A 40 -18.58 8.83 44.32
CA LEU A 40 -17.40 8.47 43.52
C LEU A 40 -17.07 9.57 42.49
N ILE A 41 -18.07 10.01 41.72
CA ILE A 41 -17.89 11.04 40.69
C ILE A 41 -17.56 12.40 41.31
N GLY A 42 -18.21 12.77 42.43
CA GLY A 42 -17.89 14.00 43.15
C GLY A 42 -16.50 14.04 43.78
N GLU A 43 -15.82 12.91 43.92
CA GLU A 43 -14.43 12.82 44.39
C GLU A 43 -13.40 12.87 43.25
N ILE A 44 -13.79 12.72 41.98
CA ILE A 44 -12.88 12.87 40.84
C ILE A 44 -12.36 14.31 40.78
N ASN A 45 -11.04 14.47 40.77
CA ASN A 45 -10.39 15.77 40.71
C ASN A 45 -9.52 15.89 39.45
N ILE A 46 -10.00 16.67 38.48
CA ILE A 46 -9.28 16.90 37.21
C ILE A 46 -7.90 17.54 37.42
N SER A 47 -7.70 18.33 38.50
CA SER A 47 -6.40 18.91 38.81
C SER A 47 -5.36 17.87 39.23
N ASN A 48 -5.75 16.68 39.70
CA ASN A 48 -4.81 15.58 39.88
C ASN A 48 -4.36 15.00 38.54
N VAL A 49 -5.31 14.82 37.61
CA VAL A 49 -5.04 14.35 36.24
C VAL A 49 -4.08 15.33 35.53
N GLU A 50 -4.34 16.63 35.63
CA GLU A 50 -3.47 17.70 35.14
C GLU A 50 -2.05 17.57 35.68
N LYS A 51 -1.87 17.47 37.01
CA LYS A 51 -0.56 17.28 37.65
C LYS A 51 0.15 16.01 37.20
N HIS A 52 -0.58 14.92 37.01
CA HIS A 52 0.00 13.68 36.49
C HIS A 52 0.49 13.86 35.05
N ILE A 53 -0.30 14.51 34.18
CA ILE A 53 0.09 14.80 32.79
C ILE A 53 1.29 15.75 32.73
N GLU A 54 1.27 16.83 33.51
CA GLU A 54 2.38 17.81 33.61
C GLU A 54 3.66 17.11 34.06
N TYR A 55 3.60 16.33 35.14
CA TYR A 55 4.77 15.59 35.64
C TYR A 55 5.28 14.61 34.58
N LEU A 56 4.41 13.74 34.05
CA LEU A 56 4.83 12.71 33.10
C LEU A 56 5.45 13.34 31.84
N SER A 57 4.84 14.39 31.30
CA SER A 57 5.33 15.09 30.09
C SER A 57 6.62 15.90 30.32
N SER A 58 6.92 16.26 31.57
CA SER A 58 8.18 16.92 31.93
C SER A 58 9.41 16.00 31.98
N LEU A 59 9.23 14.67 31.96
CA LEU A 59 10.32 13.68 32.13
C LEU A 59 11.25 13.54 30.90
N GLY A 60 11.11 14.40 29.89
CA GLY A 60 11.79 14.23 28.61
C GLY A 60 11.14 13.12 27.79
N SER A 61 11.93 12.19 27.26
CA SER A 61 11.39 11.05 26.49
C SER A 61 10.97 9.90 27.40
N ARG A 62 9.70 9.47 27.24
CA ARG A 62 9.16 8.23 27.83
C ARG A 62 9.07 7.08 26.81
N VAL A 63 9.78 7.16 25.68
CA VAL A 63 9.97 5.98 24.81
C VAL A 63 10.59 4.86 25.64
N THR A 64 10.08 3.63 25.52
CA THR A 64 10.54 2.47 26.29
C THR A 64 12.08 2.39 26.30
N GLY A 65 12.66 2.28 27.50
CA GLY A 65 14.11 2.21 27.71
C GLY A 65 14.84 3.55 27.87
N TYR A 66 14.21 4.69 27.57
CA TYR A 66 14.81 6.01 27.81
C TYR A 66 14.76 6.39 29.30
N PRO A 67 15.57 7.34 29.79
CA PRO A 67 15.58 7.70 31.22
C PRO A 67 14.21 8.14 31.76
N GLY A 68 13.45 8.94 30.99
CA GLY A 68 12.11 9.40 31.38
C GLY A 68 11.08 8.27 31.52
N PHE A 69 11.25 7.19 30.75
CA PHE A 69 10.43 5.99 30.85
C PHE A 69 10.56 5.31 32.23
N TYR A 70 11.78 5.13 32.73
CA TYR A 70 12.01 4.51 34.04
C TYR A 70 11.50 5.42 35.17
N ASN A 71 11.72 6.72 35.08
CA ASN A 71 11.18 7.70 36.03
C ASN A 71 9.65 7.68 36.07
N ALA A 72 8.98 7.48 34.93
CA ALA A 72 7.53 7.35 34.86
C ALA A 72 7.04 6.06 35.52
N SER A 73 7.70 4.93 35.24
CA SER A 73 7.42 3.64 35.88
C SER A 73 7.54 3.75 37.41
N ASP A 74 8.61 4.35 37.92
CA ASP A 74 8.84 4.50 39.35
C ASP A 74 7.83 5.46 39.99
N TYR A 75 7.47 6.55 39.31
CA TYR A 75 6.43 7.47 39.75
C TYR A 75 5.06 6.80 39.89
N ILE A 76 4.64 6.04 38.86
CA ILE A 76 3.36 5.32 38.87
C ILE A 76 3.35 4.24 39.97
N PHE A 77 4.45 3.49 40.11
CA PHE A 77 4.60 2.48 41.15
C PHE A 77 4.46 3.09 42.56
N ASN A 78 5.22 4.15 42.85
CA ASN A 78 5.18 4.83 44.14
C ASN A 78 3.82 5.45 44.42
N TYR A 79 3.16 6.00 43.39
CA TYR A 79 1.81 6.54 43.52
C TYR A 79 0.81 5.44 43.91
N PHE A 80 0.79 4.31 43.21
CA PHE A 80 -0.10 3.20 43.57
C PHE A 80 0.21 2.61 44.95
N GLU A 81 1.48 2.52 45.34
CA GLU A 81 1.87 2.07 46.68
C GLU A 81 1.37 3.04 47.77
N SER A 82 1.44 4.35 47.51
CA SER A 82 0.95 5.39 48.43
C SER A 82 -0.57 5.32 48.68
N LEU A 83 -1.32 4.73 47.74
CA LEU A 83 -2.76 4.46 47.88
C LEU A 83 -3.06 3.18 48.68
N GLY A 84 -2.03 2.43 49.12
CA GLY A 84 -2.17 1.18 49.85
C GLY A 84 -2.54 -0.02 48.97
N LEU A 85 -2.30 0.06 47.66
CA LEU A 85 -2.55 -1.03 46.72
C LEU A 85 -1.45 -2.09 46.77
N GLU A 86 -1.78 -3.34 46.43
CA GLU A 86 -0.77 -4.40 46.28
C GLU A 86 -0.03 -4.22 44.95
N THR A 87 1.14 -3.59 44.99
CA THR A 87 1.92 -3.20 43.81
C THR A 87 3.06 -4.16 43.48
N ASN A 88 3.34 -4.33 42.17
CA ASN A 88 4.47 -5.10 41.68
C ASN A 88 4.93 -4.58 40.30
N ILE A 89 6.20 -4.81 39.96
CA ILE A 89 6.76 -4.55 38.63
C ILE A 89 6.98 -5.88 37.91
N GLN A 90 6.45 -6.00 36.69
CA GLN A 90 6.82 -7.06 35.76
C GLN A 90 7.81 -6.52 34.73
N ALA A 91 9.05 -7.01 34.77
CA ALA A 91 10.05 -6.74 33.74
C ALA A 91 9.93 -7.73 32.56
N TYR A 92 10.28 -7.25 31.36
CA TYR A 92 10.46 -8.05 30.14
C TYR A 92 11.51 -7.38 29.23
N THR A 93 11.98 -8.07 28.21
CA THR A 93 12.98 -7.53 27.27
C THR A 93 12.32 -7.15 25.95
N VAL A 94 12.67 -5.99 25.41
CA VAL A 94 12.19 -5.54 24.10
C VAL A 94 13.27 -4.75 23.36
N PRO A 95 13.45 -4.94 22.04
CA PRO A 95 14.33 -4.09 21.25
C PRO A 95 13.74 -2.70 21.03
N VAL A 96 14.58 -1.67 21.18
CA VAL A 96 14.21 -0.28 20.88
C VAL A 96 15.35 0.42 20.14
N PRO A 97 15.03 1.41 19.28
CA PRO A 97 16.06 2.26 18.70
C PRO A 97 16.49 3.31 19.75
N TYR A 98 17.75 3.22 20.18
CA TYR A 98 18.28 4.02 21.28
C TYR A 98 19.34 5.01 20.79
N ASP A 99 19.12 6.29 21.10
CA ASP A 99 20.02 7.41 20.81
C ASP A 99 21.01 7.63 21.94
N TYR A 100 22.30 7.38 21.67
CA TYR A 100 23.40 7.66 22.58
C TYR A 100 23.97 9.09 22.41
N GLY A 101 23.34 9.91 21.56
CA GLY A 101 23.66 11.31 21.34
C GLY A 101 24.09 11.60 19.91
N ALA A 102 23.66 12.76 19.41
CA ALA A 102 24.11 13.35 18.16
C ALA A 102 24.53 14.82 18.34
N LYS A 103 25.48 15.26 17.52
CA LYS A 103 25.97 16.65 17.51
C LYS A 103 26.36 17.09 16.11
N ILE A 104 26.34 18.41 15.92
CA ILE A 104 26.71 19.09 14.69
C ILE A 104 27.83 20.08 15.05
N GLU A 105 29.02 19.84 14.54
CA GLU A 105 30.13 20.79 14.65
C GLU A 105 30.05 21.73 13.45
N VAL A 106 29.83 23.01 13.73
CA VAL A 106 29.68 24.07 12.72
C VAL A 106 30.98 24.82 12.61
N LYS A 107 31.49 24.95 11.39
CA LYS A 107 32.72 25.68 11.10
C LYS A 107 32.44 26.75 10.05
N THR A 108 32.76 27.99 10.41
CA THR A 108 32.77 29.13 9.51
C THR A 108 34.21 29.63 9.34
N ARG A 109 34.41 30.72 8.59
CA ARG A 109 35.73 31.32 8.42
C ARG A 109 36.32 31.86 9.73
N ASN A 110 35.48 32.33 10.65
CA ASN A 110 35.90 33.07 11.84
C ASN A 110 35.57 32.38 13.17
N ASP A 111 34.57 31.49 13.19
CA ASP A 111 34.07 30.84 14.40
C ASP A 111 33.80 29.36 14.19
N SER A 112 33.89 28.59 15.28
CA SER A 112 33.44 27.21 15.36
C SER A 112 32.66 26.97 16.63
N PHE A 113 31.52 26.29 16.54
CA PHE A 113 30.69 25.94 17.68
C PHE A 113 29.98 24.61 17.45
N THR A 114 29.38 24.05 18.49
CA THR A 114 28.71 22.75 18.44
C THR A 114 27.24 22.92 18.81
N ILE A 115 26.37 22.37 17.98
CA ILE A 115 24.92 22.29 18.20
C ILE A 115 24.59 20.86 18.62
N LYS A 116 23.69 20.71 19.59
CA LYS A 116 23.11 19.41 19.95
C LYS A 116 22.06 19.02 18.91
N ALA A 117 22.08 17.78 18.46
CA ALA A 117 21.11 17.27 17.51
C ALA A 117 20.50 15.96 17.99
N TYR A 118 19.39 15.58 17.37
CA TYR A 118 18.65 14.37 17.72
C TYR A 118 18.32 13.57 16.46
N PRO A 119 18.62 12.27 16.37
CA PRO A 119 18.24 11.47 15.22
C PRO A 119 16.72 11.33 15.14
N LEU A 120 16.19 11.31 13.92
CA LEU A 120 14.81 10.88 13.66
C LEU A 120 14.71 9.35 13.76
N TRP A 121 13.48 8.84 13.91
CA TRP A 121 13.14 7.41 13.95
C TRP A 121 13.79 6.65 12.79
N PRO A 122 14.19 5.37 12.97
CA PRO A 122 14.84 4.58 11.93
C PRO A 122 14.12 4.62 10.58
N ASN A 123 14.91 4.59 9.49
CA ASN A 123 14.39 4.32 8.15
C ASN A 123 14.03 2.84 8.10
N HIS A 124 12.74 2.51 8.15
CA HIS A 124 12.28 1.14 8.32
C HIS A 124 12.93 0.47 9.56
N LEU A 125 13.91 -0.42 9.38
CA LEU A 125 14.71 -1.02 10.45
C LEU A 125 16.13 -0.43 10.57
N ASN A 126 16.54 0.46 9.67
CA ASN A 126 17.89 1.02 9.67
C ASN A 126 17.97 2.28 10.54
N PRO A 127 18.69 2.26 11.67
CA PRO A 127 18.82 3.45 12.52
C PRO A 127 19.67 4.55 11.88
N CYS A 128 20.31 4.30 10.74
CA CYS A 128 21.11 5.30 10.02
C CYS A 128 22.21 5.93 10.91
N PRO A 129 23.08 5.12 11.54
CA PRO A 129 24.14 5.61 12.40
C PRO A 129 25.15 6.42 11.58
N ILE A 130 25.75 7.42 12.22
CA ILE A 130 26.83 8.19 11.61
C ILE A 130 28.16 7.65 12.18
N PRO A 131 29.12 7.23 11.35
CA PRO A 131 30.40 6.71 11.81
C PRO A 131 31.11 7.67 12.78
N GLU A 132 31.93 7.15 13.69
CA GLU A 132 32.67 7.98 14.68
C GLU A 132 33.54 9.07 14.04
N ARG A 133 34.10 8.81 12.85
CA ARG A 133 34.84 9.80 12.05
C ARG A 133 34.00 11.00 11.59
N GLY A 134 32.68 10.91 11.74
CA GLY A 134 31.71 11.88 11.28
C GLY A 134 31.45 11.88 9.78
N ILE A 135 30.44 12.63 9.37
CA ILE A 135 30.14 12.99 7.98
C ILE A 135 30.29 14.49 7.86
N SER A 136 31.12 14.97 6.94
CA SER A 136 31.39 16.41 6.77
C SER A 136 31.04 16.87 5.36
N GLY A 137 30.41 18.03 5.25
CA GLY A 137 30.04 18.62 3.98
C GLY A 137 29.59 20.08 4.11
N PRO A 138 29.44 20.78 2.98
CA PRO A 138 28.88 22.13 2.97
C PRO A 138 27.41 22.10 3.40
N LEU A 139 27.02 23.05 4.24
CA LEU A 139 25.63 23.24 4.64
C LEU A 139 24.89 24.10 3.60
N ILE A 140 23.75 23.62 3.12
CA ILE A 140 22.85 24.40 2.26
C ILE A 140 21.44 24.44 2.83
N TYR A 141 20.71 25.53 2.57
CA TYR A 141 19.30 25.62 2.96
C TYR A 141 18.39 25.09 1.85
N GLY A 142 17.58 24.07 2.16
CA GLY A 142 16.66 23.40 1.24
C GLY A 142 15.20 23.87 1.33
N GLY A 143 14.88 24.82 2.22
CA GLY A 143 13.51 25.31 2.38
C GLY A 143 12.54 24.20 2.79
N THR A 144 11.42 24.14 2.09
CA THR A 144 10.39 23.10 2.22
C THR A 144 10.60 21.92 1.27
N GLY A 145 11.72 21.87 0.55
CA GLY A 145 12.06 20.78 -0.37
C GLY A 145 11.43 20.91 -1.77
N LEU A 146 10.87 22.06 -2.13
CA LEU A 146 10.43 22.29 -3.51
C LEU A 146 11.66 22.32 -4.43
N LEU A 147 11.55 21.74 -5.63
CA LEU A 147 12.68 21.71 -6.59
C LEU A 147 13.16 23.12 -6.95
N SER A 148 12.27 24.12 -7.02
CA SER A 148 12.65 25.52 -7.26
C SER A 148 13.44 26.15 -6.13
N GLU A 149 13.25 25.71 -4.88
CA GLU A 149 14.07 26.18 -3.75
C GLU A 149 15.48 25.59 -3.79
N LEU A 150 15.69 24.53 -4.59
CA LEU A 150 16.97 23.86 -4.77
C LEU A 150 17.71 24.36 -6.02
N ASP A 151 17.03 25.07 -6.92
CA ASP A 151 17.64 25.59 -8.15
C ASP A 151 18.85 26.48 -7.86
N GLY A 152 19.93 26.25 -8.61
CA GLY A 152 21.22 26.93 -8.47
C GLY A 152 22.09 26.44 -7.30
N LYS A 153 21.63 25.46 -6.51
CA LYS A 153 22.38 24.90 -5.38
C LYS A 153 22.92 23.52 -5.73
N LYS A 154 24.18 23.22 -5.42
CA LYS A 154 24.72 21.87 -5.55
C LYS A 154 24.31 21.03 -4.33
N VAL A 155 23.27 20.20 -4.47
CA VAL A 155 22.78 19.32 -3.38
C VAL A 155 23.62 18.07 -3.21
N GLU A 156 24.14 17.51 -4.31
CA GLU A 156 24.97 16.29 -4.28
C GLU A 156 26.18 16.45 -3.36
N GLY A 157 26.28 15.56 -2.36
CA GLY A 157 27.39 15.56 -1.39
C GLY A 157 27.30 16.64 -0.31
N SER A 158 26.23 17.45 -0.27
CA SER A 158 26.00 18.47 0.75
C SER A 158 25.24 17.93 1.97
N ILE A 159 25.20 18.72 3.04
CA ILE A 159 24.31 18.50 4.18
C ILE A 159 23.21 19.56 4.10
N VAL A 160 21.95 19.14 4.14
CA VAL A 160 20.82 20.02 3.81
C VAL A 160 20.03 20.37 5.05
N LEU A 161 19.94 21.67 5.35
CA LEU A 161 19.08 22.24 6.39
C LEU A 161 17.69 22.49 5.82
N MET A 162 16.64 21.97 6.46
CA MET A 162 15.27 22.01 5.99
C MET A 162 14.28 22.40 7.09
N GLU A 163 13.15 22.98 6.69
CA GLU A 163 12.00 23.10 7.59
C GLU A 163 11.41 21.71 7.87
N PHE A 164 11.06 21.43 9.13
CA PHE A 164 10.43 20.16 9.52
C PHE A 164 9.09 19.94 8.81
N ASN A 165 8.29 21.00 8.64
CA ASN A 165 7.02 20.94 7.91
C ASN A 165 7.24 20.94 6.40
N SER A 166 7.80 19.86 5.87
CA SER A 166 8.16 19.68 4.47
C SER A 166 7.52 18.44 3.86
N LEU A 167 6.47 18.62 3.06
CA LEU A 167 5.85 17.53 2.28
C LEU A 167 6.72 17.04 1.12
N TYR A 168 7.72 17.84 0.71
CA TYR A 168 8.53 17.62 -0.49
C TYR A 168 9.98 17.23 -0.17
N TRP A 169 10.30 16.88 1.08
CA TRP A 169 11.67 16.61 1.52
C TRP A 169 12.40 15.54 0.70
N LYS A 170 11.69 14.53 0.16
CA LYS A 170 12.35 13.50 -0.67
C LYS A 170 12.82 14.02 -2.05
N ASN A 171 12.42 15.21 -2.49
CA ASN A 171 13.08 15.86 -3.63
C ASN A 171 14.56 16.14 -3.31
N VAL A 172 14.86 16.53 -2.07
CA VAL A 172 16.24 16.71 -1.60
C VAL A 172 16.94 15.37 -1.59
N LEU A 173 16.31 14.32 -1.03
CA LEU A 173 16.85 12.95 -1.00
C LEU A 173 17.26 12.44 -2.40
N MET A 174 16.42 12.68 -3.40
CA MET A 174 16.67 12.30 -4.81
C MET A 174 17.97 12.89 -5.38
N LEU A 175 18.42 14.03 -4.87
CA LEU A 175 19.63 14.74 -5.33
C LEU A 175 20.91 14.33 -4.56
N ASN A 176 20.88 13.20 -3.84
CA ASN A 176 22.04 12.58 -3.19
C ASN A 176 22.77 13.46 -2.14
N PRO A 177 22.04 13.95 -1.12
CA PRO A 177 22.66 14.62 0.02
C PRO A 177 23.36 13.59 0.92
N GLN A 178 24.33 14.04 1.73
CA GLN A 178 24.97 13.19 2.73
C GLN A 178 24.12 12.99 3.99
N ALA A 179 23.34 14.01 4.36
CA ALA A 179 22.44 14.01 5.51
C ALA A 179 21.44 15.16 5.41
N ILE A 180 20.34 15.05 6.16
CA ILE A 180 19.31 16.10 6.25
C ILE A 180 19.16 16.51 7.72
N ILE A 181 19.10 17.83 7.96
CA ILE A 181 18.86 18.43 9.27
C ILE A 181 17.53 19.17 9.21
N PHE A 182 16.58 18.79 10.05
CA PHE A 182 15.27 19.44 10.18
C PHE A 182 15.27 20.42 11.34
N ILE A 183 14.76 21.63 11.10
CA ILE A 183 14.57 22.66 12.12
C ILE A 183 13.21 22.47 12.80
N GLU A 184 13.20 22.40 14.13
CA GLU A 184 12.00 22.40 14.96
C GLU A 184 10.94 23.39 14.47
N PRO A 185 9.73 22.95 14.10
CA PRO A 185 8.70 23.86 13.62
C PRO A 185 8.05 24.63 14.79
N TYR A 186 7.33 25.71 14.50
CA TYR A 186 6.51 26.39 15.52
C TYR A 186 5.29 25.57 15.91
N GLU A 187 4.72 24.87 14.94
CA GLU A 187 3.59 23.97 15.08
C GLU A 187 3.75 22.81 14.10
N THR A 188 3.23 21.64 14.42
CA THR A 188 3.24 20.48 13.53
C THR A 188 2.08 19.57 13.87
N SER A 189 1.76 18.69 12.93
CA SER A 189 0.82 17.59 13.10
C SER A 189 1.51 16.24 12.97
N ARG A 190 0.81 15.20 13.43
CA ARG A 190 1.14 13.79 13.22
C ARG A 190 1.32 13.46 11.75
N SER A 191 0.49 14.01 10.87
CA SER A 191 0.55 13.75 9.43
C SER A 191 1.88 14.20 8.81
N ILE A 192 2.35 15.39 9.18
CA ILE A 192 3.62 15.95 8.73
C ILE A 192 4.79 15.15 9.33
N ALA A 193 4.74 14.90 10.65
CA ALA A 193 5.77 14.10 11.31
C ALA A 193 5.91 12.72 10.65
N GLN A 194 4.81 12.00 10.45
CA GLN A 194 4.83 10.69 9.79
C GLN A 194 5.35 10.77 8.35
N ASN A 195 5.09 11.84 7.59
CA ASN A 195 5.62 12.02 6.23
C ASN A 195 7.16 12.00 6.18
N LEU A 196 7.81 12.42 7.28
CA LEU A 196 9.27 12.35 7.41
C LEU A 196 9.78 10.94 7.74
N MET A 197 8.94 9.91 7.91
CA MET A 197 9.40 8.51 8.03
C MET A 197 9.66 7.88 6.67
N LEU A 198 10.77 7.16 6.51
CA LEU A 198 11.07 6.40 5.30
C LEU A 198 10.73 4.92 5.52
N GLY A 199 9.80 4.39 4.72
CA GLY A 199 9.35 2.98 4.83
C GLY A 199 10.27 1.96 4.15
N VAL A 200 11.48 2.36 3.76
CA VAL A 200 12.53 1.48 3.24
C VAL A 200 13.81 1.68 4.06
N PRO A 201 14.66 0.66 4.25
CA PRO A 201 15.84 0.74 5.12
C PRO A 201 17.05 1.44 4.49
N PHE A 202 16.82 2.51 3.71
CA PHE A 202 17.90 3.28 3.10
C PHE A 202 18.69 4.03 4.17
N ASN A 203 20.02 3.98 4.10
CA ASN A 203 20.89 4.59 5.08
C ASN A 203 21.14 6.07 4.75
N ILE A 204 20.24 6.95 5.20
CA ILE A 204 20.38 8.41 5.11
C ILE A 204 20.16 9.02 6.50
N PRO A 205 21.21 9.55 7.15
CA PRO A 205 21.06 10.20 8.44
C PRO A 205 20.13 11.41 8.37
N ARG A 206 19.20 11.48 9.32
CA ARG A 206 18.24 12.58 9.47
C ARG A 206 18.28 13.05 10.91
N LEU A 207 18.59 14.33 11.10
CA LEU A 207 18.74 14.94 12.42
C LEU A 207 17.69 16.03 12.62
N TYR A 208 17.35 16.29 13.87
CA TYR A 208 16.48 17.34 14.34
C TYR A 208 17.26 18.29 15.24
N ILE A 209 17.04 19.59 15.10
CA ILE A 209 17.64 20.64 15.93
C ILE A 209 16.58 21.62 16.43
N SER A 210 16.90 22.35 17.49
CA SER A 210 16.03 23.39 18.04
C SER A 210 15.80 24.53 17.03
N ARG A 211 14.71 25.28 17.21
CA ARG A 211 14.40 26.43 16.35
C ARG A 211 15.48 27.51 16.47
N GLU A 212 15.97 27.76 17.68
CA GLU A 212 17.05 28.72 17.94
C GLU A 212 18.33 28.37 17.17
N ASP A 213 18.77 27.11 17.24
CA ASP A 213 19.95 26.63 16.51
C ASP A 213 19.74 26.71 14.99
N GLY A 214 18.53 26.37 14.52
CA GLY A 214 18.16 26.48 13.11
C GLY A 214 18.22 27.92 12.61
N ASP A 215 17.67 28.87 13.36
CA ASP A 215 17.68 30.30 13.02
C ASP A 215 19.11 30.87 13.03
N GLN A 216 19.97 30.38 13.93
CA GLN A 216 21.40 30.70 13.92
C GLN A 216 22.07 30.22 12.62
N LEU A 217 21.85 28.96 12.21
CA LEU A 217 22.39 28.41 10.96
C LEU A 217 21.85 29.15 9.73
N LEU A 218 20.56 29.47 9.70
CA LEU A 218 19.94 30.25 8.64
C LEU A 218 20.55 31.65 8.53
N SER A 219 20.84 32.29 9.66
CA SER A 219 21.48 33.61 9.69
C SER A 219 22.91 33.56 9.14
N LEU A 220 23.66 32.51 9.46
CA LEU A 220 25.00 32.28 8.90
C LEU A 220 24.95 32.06 7.38
N LEU A 221 24.02 31.26 6.87
CA LEU A 221 23.85 31.04 5.43
C LEU A 221 23.43 32.33 4.70
N LYS A 222 22.54 33.14 5.27
CA LYS A 222 22.11 34.43 4.70
C LYS A 222 23.23 35.47 4.63
N SER A 223 24.22 35.39 5.53
CA SER A 223 25.38 36.30 5.53
C SER A 223 26.37 36.06 4.37
N GLY A 224 26.14 35.04 3.53
CA GLY A 224 27.01 34.69 2.41
C GLY A 224 28.29 33.94 2.81
N ASN A 225 28.41 33.57 4.09
CA ASN A 225 29.52 32.76 4.58
C ASN A 225 29.37 31.30 4.12
N SER A 226 30.46 30.68 3.67
CA SER A 226 30.52 29.23 3.51
C SER A 226 30.47 28.58 4.88
N VAL A 227 29.44 27.78 5.13
CA VAL A 227 29.27 27.02 6.37
C VAL A 227 29.58 25.55 6.08
N GLU A 228 30.57 25.00 6.77
CA GLU A 228 30.89 23.58 6.74
C GLU A 228 30.43 22.96 8.05
N VAL A 229 29.81 21.78 7.98
CA VAL A 229 29.35 21.08 9.18
C VAL A 229 29.86 19.65 9.21
N THR A 230 30.17 19.16 10.40
CA THR A 230 30.51 17.77 10.67
C THR A 230 29.49 17.17 11.62
N LEU A 231 28.84 16.08 11.20
CA LEU A 231 27.81 15.38 11.96
C LEU A 231 28.40 14.15 12.62
N THR A 232 27.97 13.86 13.85
CA THR A 232 28.20 12.58 14.53
C THR A 232 26.92 12.15 15.25
N SER A 233 26.60 10.85 15.23
CA SER A 233 25.39 10.29 15.85
C SER A 233 25.58 8.80 16.13
N ASN A 234 25.33 8.38 17.37
CA ASN A 234 25.34 6.97 17.76
C ASN A 234 23.91 6.51 18.03
N PHE A 235 23.26 6.01 16.97
CA PHE A 235 21.88 5.55 17.01
C PHE A 235 21.79 4.08 16.59
N ARG A 236 21.27 3.21 17.46
CA ARG A 236 21.30 1.75 17.24
C ARG A 236 20.13 1.03 17.91
N TRP A 237 19.76 -0.12 17.36
CA TRP A 237 18.85 -1.06 18.03
C TRP A 237 19.56 -1.72 19.21
N VAL A 238 18.92 -1.70 20.37
CA VAL A 238 19.40 -2.36 21.58
C VAL A 238 18.24 -3.01 22.31
N GLU A 239 18.52 -4.11 23.00
CA GLU A 239 17.57 -4.71 23.92
C GLU A 239 17.56 -3.92 25.23
N VAL A 240 16.37 -3.50 25.67
CA VAL A 240 16.16 -2.80 26.94
C VAL A 240 15.18 -3.56 27.82
N GLU A 241 15.22 -3.27 29.11
CA GLU A 241 14.21 -3.73 30.06
C GLU A 241 12.95 -2.85 29.94
N GLY A 242 11.84 -3.45 29.49
CA GLY A 242 10.49 -2.91 29.62
C GLY A 242 9.89 -3.25 30.99
N ARG A 243 8.97 -2.42 31.49
CA ARG A 243 8.34 -2.55 32.81
C ARG A 243 6.83 -2.35 32.73
N ASN A 244 6.06 -3.28 33.30
CA ASN A 244 4.66 -3.05 33.60
C ASN A 244 4.51 -2.83 35.11
N VAL A 245 3.73 -1.83 35.51
CA VAL A 245 3.34 -1.60 36.90
C VAL A 245 1.97 -2.21 37.13
N ILE A 246 1.90 -3.16 38.06
CA ILE A 246 0.70 -3.92 38.39
C ILE A 246 0.25 -3.47 39.78
N ALA A 247 -1.00 -3.07 39.95
CA ALA A 247 -1.56 -2.71 41.24
C ALA A 247 -2.93 -3.36 41.45
N LEU A 248 -3.06 -4.20 42.48
CA LEU A 248 -4.30 -4.90 42.81
C LEU A 248 -5.02 -4.21 43.98
N LEU A 249 -6.27 -3.83 43.74
CA LEU A 249 -7.23 -3.37 44.75
C LEU A 249 -8.18 -4.53 45.10
N ARG A 250 -8.20 -4.92 46.37
CA ARG A 250 -9.13 -5.95 46.87
C ARG A 250 -10.55 -5.38 47.00
N GLY A 251 -11.52 -6.07 46.43
CA GLY A 251 -12.92 -5.70 46.51
C GLY A 251 -13.55 -6.05 47.87
N THR A 252 -14.68 -5.42 48.19
CA THR A 252 -15.39 -5.63 49.46
C THR A 252 -16.16 -6.96 49.51
N GLY A 253 -16.37 -7.61 48.36
CA GLY A 253 -17.19 -8.82 48.24
C GLY A 253 -16.50 -10.13 48.64
N GLY A 254 -15.19 -10.11 48.93
CA GLY A 254 -14.41 -11.33 49.24
C GLY A 254 -14.29 -12.32 48.07
N THR A 255 -14.56 -11.84 46.85
CA THR A 255 -14.50 -12.60 45.60
C THR A 255 -13.07 -12.69 45.06
N LYS A 256 -12.82 -13.70 44.22
CA LYS A 256 -11.57 -13.86 43.45
C LYS A 256 -11.67 -13.27 42.04
N LEU A 257 -12.84 -12.79 41.63
CA LEU A 257 -13.07 -12.18 40.32
C LEU A 257 -12.42 -10.79 40.26
N THR A 258 -11.77 -10.53 39.14
CA THR A 258 -11.00 -9.30 38.93
C THR A 258 -11.35 -8.61 37.62
N ILE A 259 -11.53 -7.29 37.69
CA ILE A 259 -11.71 -6.41 36.53
C ILE A 259 -10.41 -5.65 36.30
N GLY A 260 -9.82 -5.82 35.13
CA GLY A 260 -8.60 -5.12 34.73
C GLY A 260 -8.92 -3.80 34.08
N ILE A 261 -8.19 -2.77 34.47
CA ILE A 261 -8.18 -1.47 33.83
C ILE A 261 -6.74 -1.20 33.41
N VAL A 262 -6.51 -1.02 32.11
CA VAL A 262 -5.18 -0.90 31.52
C VAL A 262 -5.01 0.44 30.82
N ALA A 263 -3.85 1.05 30.99
CA ALA A 263 -3.40 2.20 30.21
C ALA A 263 -1.89 2.09 29.98
N TYR A 264 -1.42 2.57 28.83
CA TYR A 264 0.02 2.67 28.57
C TYR A 264 0.59 3.97 29.11
N PHE A 265 1.88 3.97 29.45
CA PHE A 265 2.58 5.16 29.95
C PHE A 265 3.83 5.54 29.14
N ASP A 266 4.28 4.66 28.23
CA ASP A 266 5.31 5.00 27.25
C ASP A 266 4.76 5.98 26.21
N SER A 267 5.65 6.78 25.63
CA SER A 267 5.31 7.75 24.59
C SER A 267 6.00 7.40 23.28
N LEU A 268 5.53 8.00 22.17
CA LEU A 268 6.21 7.93 20.89
C LEU A 268 6.44 9.33 20.31
N SER A 269 7.57 9.49 19.61
CA SER A 269 7.86 10.64 18.78
C SER A 269 8.70 10.19 17.60
N ILE A 270 8.56 10.86 16.45
CA ILE A 270 9.50 10.68 15.35
C ILE A 270 10.93 11.09 15.73
N VAL A 271 11.13 11.85 16.80
CA VAL A 271 12.45 12.10 17.40
C VAL A 271 12.48 11.36 18.74
N PRO A 272 13.00 10.11 18.82
CA PRO A 272 12.91 9.28 20.02
C PRO A 272 13.38 9.97 21.31
N SER A 273 14.43 10.80 21.22
CA SER A 273 14.99 11.54 22.36
C SER A 273 14.16 12.75 22.79
N VAL A 274 13.23 13.21 21.94
CA VAL A 274 12.33 14.34 22.18
C VAL A 274 10.89 13.83 22.04
N SER A 275 10.40 13.17 23.09
CA SER A 275 9.05 12.60 23.15
C SER A 275 8.36 12.99 24.46
N PRO A 276 7.91 14.26 24.60
CA PRO A 276 7.20 14.71 25.79
C PRO A 276 5.88 13.95 26.00
N GLY A 277 5.16 13.62 24.93
CA GLY A 277 4.02 12.69 24.97
C GLY A 277 2.89 13.12 25.90
N ALA A 278 2.51 14.40 25.93
CA ALA A 278 1.42 14.86 26.80
C ALA A 278 0.08 14.19 26.46
N SER A 279 -0.21 14.00 25.17
CA SER A 279 -1.41 13.28 24.75
C SER A 279 -1.38 11.80 25.17
N ASP A 280 -0.22 11.14 25.06
CA ASP A 280 0.00 9.75 25.52
C ASP A 280 -0.19 9.61 27.05
N ALA A 281 0.04 10.67 27.83
CA ALA A 281 -0.08 10.66 29.28
C ALA A 281 -1.53 10.70 29.79
N ILE A 282 -2.52 11.06 28.96
CA ILE A 282 -3.90 11.26 29.40
C ILE A 282 -4.49 9.95 29.96
N GLY A 283 -4.35 8.84 29.23
CA GLY A 283 -4.93 7.55 29.63
C GLY A 283 -4.40 7.06 30.96
N ILE A 284 -3.07 7.14 31.18
CA ILE A 284 -2.44 6.72 32.44
C ILE A 284 -2.76 7.68 33.59
N ALA A 285 -2.83 9.00 33.35
CA ALA A 285 -3.23 9.96 34.37
C ALA A 285 -4.68 9.71 34.84
N CYS A 286 -5.57 9.40 33.91
CA CYS A 286 -6.93 8.96 34.23
C CYS A 286 -6.94 7.63 35.02
N LEU A 287 -6.12 6.65 34.64
CA LEU A 287 -5.99 5.39 35.40
C LEU A 287 -5.53 5.64 36.85
N MET A 288 -4.57 6.54 37.06
CA MET A 288 -4.07 6.93 38.38
C MET A 288 -5.16 7.58 39.23
N GLU A 289 -5.95 8.50 38.68
CA GLU A 289 -7.06 9.10 39.40
C GLU A 289 -8.19 8.09 39.68
N LEU A 290 -8.50 7.21 38.75
CA LEU A 290 -9.45 6.09 38.97
C LEU A 290 -8.98 5.17 40.10
N ALA A 291 -7.69 4.87 40.18
CA ALA A 291 -7.12 4.06 41.25
C ALA A 291 -7.32 4.69 42.63
N ARG A 292 -7.10 6.00 42.74
CA ARG A 292 -7.32 6.75 43.99
C ARG A 292 -8.79 6.72 44.41
N VAL A 293 -9.69 7.10 43.50
CA VAL A 293 -11.13 7.22 43.79
C VAL A 293 -11.75 5.85 44.10
N MET A 294 -11.33 4.79 43.41
CA MET A 294 -11.78 3.42 43.72
C MET A 294 -11.13 2.84 44.99
N ALA A 295 -9.91 3.22 45.35
CA ALA A 295 -9.33 2.82 46.64
C ALA A 295 -10.09 3.43 47.83
N GLU A 296 -10.58 4.67 47.68
CA GLU A 296 -11.44 5.35 48.67
C GLU A 296 -12.89 4.79 48.67
N ASN A 297 -13.34 4.23 47.55
CA ASN A 297 -14.65 3.60 47.39
C ASN A 297 -14.52 2.20 46.76
N PRO A 298 -13.99 1.20 47.49
CA PRO A 298 -13.68 -0.10 46.91
C PRO A 298 -14.94 -0.78 46.37
N PRO A 299 -14.91 -1.29 45.12
CA PRO A 299 -16.03 -1.98 44.52
C PRO A 299 -16.18 -3.41 45.09
N TYR A 300 -17.23 -4.12 44.66
CA TYR A 300 -17.49 -5.48 45.13
C TYR A 300 -16.41 -6.49 44.69
N ASN A 301 -16.01 -6.44 43.41
CA ASN A 301 -14.96 -7.27 42.83
C ASN A 301 -13.58 -6.62 42.97
N ASN A 302 -12.51 -7.41 42.82
CA ASN A 302 -11.17 -6.86 42.80
C ASN A 302 -10.97 -6.05 41.52
N ILE A 303 -10.14 -5.00 41.59
CA ILE A 303 -9.73 -4.21 40.44
C ILE A 303 -8.23 -4.35 40.26
N LEU A 304 -7.79 -4.65 39.04
CA LEU A 304 -6.39 -4.66 38.66
C LEU A 304 -6.11 -3.40 37.84
N PHE A 305 -5.39 -2.45 38.40
CA PHE A 305 -4.83 -1.32 37.67
C PHE A 305 -3.51 -1.75 37.04
N LEU A 306 -3.43 -1.70 35.72
CA LEU A 306 -2.26 -2.12 34.96
C LEU A 306 -1.73 -0.96 34.14
N ALA A 307 -0.57 -0.42 34.52
CA ALA A 307 0.17 0.51 33.69
C ALA A 307 1.19 -0.27 32.86
N VAL A 308 0.99 -0.33 31.54
CA VAL A 308 1.84 -1.10 30.63
C VAL A 308 2.81 -0.22 29.86
N SER A 309 3.88 -0.84 29.39
CA SER A 309 4.83 -0.22 28.46
C SER A 309 4.88 -0.96 27.13
N GLY A 310 5.64 -0.43 26.17
CA GLY A 310 5.81 -1.05 24.87
C GLY A 310 4.54 -1.06 24.03
N HIS A 311 3.63 -0.10 24.25
CA HIS A 311 2.43 0.09 23.43
C HIS A 311 2.82 0.23 21.96
N TYR A 312 3.80 1.10 21.69
CA TYR A 312 4.39 1.35 20.38
C TYR A 312 5.51 0.37 20.00
N GLN A 313 5.57 -0.81 20.62
CA GLN A 313 6.46 -1.93 20.26
C GLN A 313 5.65 -3.22 20.04
N GLY A 314 4.50 -3.05 19.38
CA GLY A 314 3.53 -4.10 19.14
C GLY A 314 2.93 -4.64 20.43
N LEU A 315 2.40 -3.75 21.28
CA LEU A 315 1.73 -4.09 22.55
C LEU A 315 2.59 -4.99 23.46
N ALA A 316 3.91 -4.76 23.51
CA ALA A 316 4.83 -5.68 24.16
C ALA A 316 4.47 -5.90 25.64
N GLY A 317 4.25 -4.84 26.42
CA GLY A 317 3.92 -4.96 27.84
C GLY A 317 2.67 -5.76 28.09
N SER A 318 1.58 -5.44 27.39
CA SER A 318 0.31 -6.18 27.47
C SER A 318 0.47 -7.64 27.00
N ARG A 319 1.23 -7.90 25.94
CA ARG A 319 1.47 -9.27 25.47
C ARG A 319 2.26 -10.11 26.48
N TYR A 320 3.34 -9.57 27.03
CA TYR A 320 4.14 -10.27 28.05
C TYR A 320 3.38 -10.42 29.37
N PHE A 321 2.51 -9.48 29.74
CA PHE A 321 1.62 -9.62 30.90
C PHE A 321 0.66 -10.80 30.72
N ILE A 322 -0.07 -10.83 29.59
CA ILE A 322 -1.01 -11.91 29.30
C ILE A 322 -0.31 -13.25 29.14
N ASP A 323 0.88 -13.29 28.55
CA ASP A 323 1.66 -14.53 28.41
C ASP A 323 2.06 -15.11 29.77
N LYS A 324 2.58 -14.26 30.68
CA LYS A 324 3.07 -14.66 32.00
C LYS A 324 1.96 -15.17 32.91
N TYR A 325 0.78 -14.53 32.86
CA TYR A 325 -0.35 -14.84 33.74
C TYR A 325 -1.46 -15.64 33.06
N PHE A 326 -1.17 -16.22 31.89
CA PHE A 326 -2.13 -16.87 31.01
C PHE A 326 -3.04 -17.89 31.72
N ASP A 327 -2.48 -18.75 32.58
CA ASP A 327 -3.21 -19.82 33.25
C ASP A 327 -4.18 -19.33 34.34
N TRP A 328 -4.11 -18.04 34.71
CA TRP A 328 -4.97 -17.46 35.75
C TRP A 328 -6.18 -16.72 35.19
N LEU A 329 -6.24 -16.49 33.87
CA LEU A 329 -7.27 -15.68 33.23
C LEU A 329 -8.61 -16.42 33.14
N GLY A 330 -9.71 -15.75 33.48
CA GLY A 330 -11.11 -16.16 33.22
C GLY A 330 -11.62 -17.46 33.89
N THR A 331 -10.74 -18.27 34.47
CA THR A 331 -11.02 -19.65 34.89
C THR A 331 -10.49 -20.00 36.28
N SER A 332 -9.65 -19.16 36.88
CA SER A 332 -8.99 -19.47 38.15
C SER A 332 -9.93 -19.31 39.33
N LYS A 333 -10.03 -20.35 40.16
CA LYS A 333 -10.81 -20.32 41.41
C LYS A 333 -9.96 -20.02 42.64
N GLU A 334 -8.64 -20.10 42.50
CA GLU A 334 -7.70 -20.04 43.61
C GLU A 334 -6.88 -18.74 43.60
N ASN A 335 -6.64 -18.16 42.42
CA ASN A 335 -5.82 -16.96 42.26
C ASN A 335 -6.70 -15.69 42.15
N GLU A 336 -6.28 -14.62 42.81
CA GLU A 336 -6.96 -13.32 42.81
C GLU A 336 -6.72 -12.51 41.54
N LEU A 337 -5.82 -12.93 40.66
CA LEU A 337 -5.65 -12.37 39.33
C LEU A 337 -6.66 -12.95 38.31
N ASN A 338 -7.74 -13.61 38.75
CA ASN A 338 -8.76 -14.19 37.87
C ASN A 338 -9.52 -13.11 37.09
N LEU A 339 -8.91 -12.71 35.98
CA LEU A 339 -9.33 -11.58 35.15
C LEU A 339 -10.52 -11.97 34.30
N MET A 340 -11.67 -11.33 34.56
CA MET A 340 -12.95 -11.59 33.87
C MET A 340 -13.24 -10.58 32.76
N LEU A 341 -12.61 -9.42 32.83
CA LEU A 341 -12.77 -8.31 31.91
C LEU A 341 -11.49 -7.48 31.92
N MET A 342 -11.06 -6.96 30.78
CA MET A 342 -9.95 -6.02 30.69
C MET A 342 -10.38 -4.81 29.86
N ALA A 343 -10.43 -3.63 30.47
CA ALA A 343 -10.81 -2.38 29.83
C ALA A 343 -9.58 -1.49 29.61
N SER A 344 -9.29 -1.17 28.35
CA SER A 344 -8.23 -0.25 27.95
C SER A 344 -8.75 1.18 27.93
N ILE A 345 -7.98 2.12 28.50
CA ILE A 345 -8.24 3.56 28.44
C ILE A 345 -7.23 4.18 27.46
N ASP A 346 -7.69 4.51 26.25
CA ASP A 346 -6.92 5.21 25.21
C ASP A 346 -7.71 6.43 24.73
N ILE A 347 -7.80 7.44 25.59
CA ILE A 347 -8.53 8.68 25.34
C ILE A 347 -7.58 9.85 25.02
N THR A 348 -8.13 10.87 24.39
CA THR A 348 -7.48 12.11 23.95
C THR A 348 -8.30 13.31 24.41
N SER A 349 -7.71 14.50 24.33
CA SER A 349 -8.41 15.76 24.63
C SER A 349 -9.04 16.43 23.40
N GLU A 350 -8.98 15.82 22.21
CA GLU A 350 -9.47 16.46 20.96
C GLU A 350 -11.01 16.53 20.89
N SER A 351 -11.69 15.66 21.60
CA SER A 351 -13.16 15.54 21.64
C SER A 351 -13.57 15.03 23.02
N ASN A 352 -14.78 15.37 23.45
CA ASN A 352 -15.36 14.90 24.71
C ASN A 352 -16.21 13.63 24.56
N THR A 353 -16.35 13.12 23.33
CA THR A 353 -17.23 11.99 23.01
C THR A 353 -16.49 10.67 23.13
N LEU A 354 -17.04 9.76 23.94
CA LEU A 354 -16.51 8.41 24.07
C LEU A 354 -17.10 7.45 23.06
N ALA A 355 -16.31 6.47 22.66
CA ALA A 355 -16.80 5.27 22.01
C ALA A 355 -16.19 4.04 22.66
N ILE A 356 -17.00 2.99 22.76
CA ILE A 356 -16.61 1.74 23.40
C ILE A 356 -16.58 0.64 22.35
N LYS A 357 -15.36 0.22 22.02
CA LYS A 357 -15.01 -0.78 21.03
C LYS A 357 -14.93 -2.15 21.68
N THR A 358 -15.62 -3.12 21.08
CA THR A 358 -15.66 -4.51 21.54
C THR A 358 -15.69 -5.46 20.35
N ALA A 359 -15.42 -6.74 20.60
CA ALA A 359 -15.47 -7.80 19.59
C ALA A 359 -14.62 -7.46 18.34
N ASN A 360 -15.17 -7.52 17.13
CA ASN A 360 -14.45 -7.22 15.90
C ASN A 360 -13.93 -5.77 15.76
N LEU A 361 -14.36 -4.86 16.62
CA LEU A 361 -13.95 -3.45 16.61
C LEU A 361 -12.97 -3.11 17.73
N ILE A 362 -12.57 -4.06 18.58
CA ILE A 362 -11.76 -3.78 19.79
C ILE A 362 -10.43 -3.09 19.45
N GLY A 363 -9.76 -3.48 18.37
CA GLY A 363 -8.57 -2.83 17.86
C GLY A 363 -8.04 -3.47 16.58
N ASP A 364 -6.93 -2.92 16.08
CA ASP A 364 -6.36 -3.22 14.76
C ASP A 364 -5.05 -4.05 14.80
N PHE A 365 -4.50 -4.36 15.98
CA PHE A 365 -3.26 -5.13 16.08
C PHE A 365 -3.48 -6.60 15.66
N TYR A 366 -4.56 -7.22 16.13
CA TYR A 366 -5.00 -8.56 15.70
C TYR A 366 -6.08 -8.49 14.61
N SER A 367 -6.20 -9.56 13.81
CA SER A 367 -7.23 -9.67 12.78
C SER A 367 -8.49 -10.32 13.34
N TYR A 368 -9.41 -9.51 13.88
CA TYR A 368 -10.68 -10.03 14.39
C TYR A 368 -11.67 -10.42 13.28
N GLN A 369 -11.50 -9.91 12.06
CA GLN A 369 -12.34 -10.24 10.91
C GLN A 369 -12.05 -11.65 10.36
N ASP A 370 -10.83 -12.16 10.52
CA ASP A 370 -10.44 -13.50 10.07
C ASP A 370 -10.87 -14.60 11.05
N ILE A 371 -11.44 -14.23 12.20
CA ILE A 371 -11.98 -15.18 13.17
C ILE A 371 -13.22 -15.86 12.57
N GLY A 372 -13.14 -17.18 12.35
CA GLY A 372 -14.22 -17.97 11.74
C GLY A 372 -13.87 -18.67 10.42
N GLY A 373 -12.61 -18.59 9.97
CA GLY A 373 -12.11 -19.37 8.82
C GLY A 373 -12.59 -18.87 7.45
N GLY A 374 -12.78 -17.56 7.28
CA GLY A 374 -13.16 -16.92 6.00
C GLY A 374 -14.60 -17.17 5.53
N VAL A 375 -15.34 -18.05 6.21
CA VAL A 375 -16.80 -18.05 6.21
C VAL A 375 -17.22 -17.01 7.24
N SER A 376 -18.29 -16.25 6.98
CA SER A 376 -18.88 -15.23 7.86
C SER A 376 -19.39 -15.78 9.21
N THR A 377 -18.55 -16.52 9.95
CA THR A 377 -18.82 -17.09 11.28
C THR A 377 -18.34 -16.18 12.41
N THR A 378 -18.40 -14.87 12.16
CA THR A 378 -18.47 -13.77 13.14
C THR A 378 -19.44 -13.99 14.32
N PRO A 379 -20.51 -14.82 14.28
CA PRO A 379 -21.46 -14.89 15.40
C PRO A 379 -20.90 -15.38 16.73
N LEU A 380 -19.87 -16.24 16.77
CA LEU A 380 -19.41 -16.82 18.04
C LEU A 380 -18.60 -15.84 18.89
N PHE A 381 -17.65 -15.13 18.28
CA PHE A 381 -16.86 -14.11 18.98
C PHE A 381 -17.74 -12.91 19.34
N GLU A 382 -18.59 -12.44 18.42
CA GLU A 382 -19.57 -11.37 18.68
C GLU A 382 -20.56 -11.74 19.81
N ARG A 383 -21.03 -13.00 19.85
CA ARG A 383 -21.95 -13.45 20.90
C ARG A 383 -21.36 -13.28 22.31
N ASN A 384 -20.04 -13.44 22.47
CA ASN A 384 -19.38 -13.28 23.76
C ASN A 384 -19.38 -11.83 24.27
N TYR A 385 -19.70 -10.86 23.40
CA TYR A 385 -19.80 -9.43 23.74
C TYR A 385 -21.24 -8.91 23.84
N LEU A 386 -22.25 -9.69 23.44
CA LEU A 386 -23.66 -9.25 23.52
C LEU A 386 -24.05 -8.83 24.93
N TRP A 387 -23.65 -9.60 25.95
CA TRP A 387 -23.95 -9.25 27.34
C TRP A 387 -23.22 -7.99 27.80
N ILE A 388 -21.96 -7.78 27.35
CA ILE A 388 -21.17 -6.57 27.67
C ILE A 388 -21.86 -5.35 27.07
N ARG A 389 -22.23 -5.40 25.77
CA ARG A 389 -22.89 -4.29 25.10
C ARG A 389 -24.27 -4.01 25.67
N GLN A 390 -25.06 -5.06 25.97
CA GLN A 390 -26.34 -4.90 26.68
C GLN A 390 -26.16 -4.24 28.04
N LYS A 391 -25.14 -4.65 28.82
CA LYS A 391 -24.83 -4.04 30.11
C LYS A 391 -24.43 -2.58 29.96
N ILE A 392 -23.55 -2.25 29.04
CA ILE A 392 -23.10 -0.86 28.84
C ILE A 392 -24.24 0.02 28.35
N TYR A 393 -24.86 -0.33 27.21
CA TYR A 393 -25.77 0.57 26.50
C TYR A 393 -27.21 0.54 27.01
N ASN A 394 -27.69 -0.58 27.57
CA ASN A 394 -29.09 -0.72 27.99
C ASN A 394 -29.27 -0.75 29.52
N ASP A 395 -28.22 -1.00 30.31
CA ASP A 395 -28.30 -1.07 31.78
C ASP A 395 -27.52 0.09 32.42
N TYR A 396 -26.20 0.16 32.20
CA TYR A 396 -25.32 1.10 32.90
C TYR A 396 -25.51 2.54 32.44
N ILE A 397 -25.33 2.86 31.15
CA ILE A 397 -25.40 4.26 30.67
C ILE A 397 -26.73 4.94 31.04
N PRO A 398 -27.91 4.35 30.76
CA PRO A 398 -29.18 4.98 31.16
C PRO A 398 -29.29 5.23 32.66
N LYS A 399 -28.86 4.27 33.50
CA LYS A 399 -28.87 4.41 34.96
C LYS A 399 -27.86 5.44 35.46
N ILE A 400 -26.70 5.54 34.80
CA ILE A 400 -25.68 6.56 35.12
C ILE A 400 -26.27 7.95 34.88
N PHE A 401 -26.93 8.17 33.73
CA PHE A 401 -27.53 9.46 33.41
C PHE A 401 -28.65 9.82 34.38
N GLU A 402 -29.52 8.86 34.70
CA GLU A 402 -30.59 9.04 35.69
C GLU A 402 -30.03 9.32 37.10
N THR A 403 -29.00 8.59 37.53
CA THR A 403 -28.44 8.69 38.89
C THR A 403 -27.66 9.99 39.09
N LEU A 404 -26.94 10.44 38.07
CA LEU A 404 -26.12 11.65 38.13
C LEU A 404 -26.85 12.91 37.67
N ASP A 405 -28.07 12.77 37.15
CA ASP A 405 -28.83 13.86 36.50
C ASP A 405 -27.98 14.61 35.45
N LYS A 406 -27.20 13.84 34.68
CA LYS A 406 -26.20 14.35 33.73
C LYS A 406 -26.01 13.38 32.58
N GLU A 407 -26.19 13.86 31.35
CA GLU A 407 -25.90 13.11 30.13
C GLU A 407 -24.44 13.35 29.69
N TYR A 408 -23.82 12.28 29.20
CA TYR A 408 -22.45 12.32 28.67
C TYR A 408 -22.43 11.99 27.18
N PRO A 409 -21.63 12.69 26.36
CA PRO A 409 -21.51 12.35 24.94
C PRO A 409 -20.89 10.98 24.72
N TYR A 410 -21.59 10.10 24.00
CA TYR A 410 -21.05 8.79 23.60
C TYR A 410 -21.62 8.30 22.26
N ILE A 411 -20.85 7.50 21.53
CA ILE A 411 -21.29 6.81 20.32
C ILE A 411 -21.66 5.36 20.64
N ASN A 412 -22.90 4.98 20.35
CA ASN A 412 -23.31 3.58 20.37
C ASN A 412 -22.91 2.87 19.07
N LEU A 413 -21.79 2.16 19.13
CA LEU A 413 -21.25 1.41 17.98
C LEU A 413 -22.12 0.23 17.53
N GLU A 414 -23.16 -0.18 18.27
CA GLU A 414 -24.15 -1.16 17.76
C GLU A 414 -25.05 -0.56 16.68
N LYS A 415 -25.20 0.76 16.67
CA LYS A 415 -26.09 1.48 15.76
C LYS A 415 -25.35 2.10 14.56
N VAL A 416 -24.01 2.12 14.60
CA VAL A 416 -23.17 2.81 13.62
C VAL A 416 -22.22 1.81 12.95
N LYS A 417 -22.17 1.81 11.62
CA LYS A 417 -21.16 1.03 10.88
C LYS A 417 -19.83 1.79 10.88
N VAL A 418 -18.79 1.15 11.38
CA VAL A 418 -17.41 1.66 11.41
C VAL A 418 -16.71 1.22 10.11
N TYR A 419 -16.46 2.14 9.19
CA TYR A 419 -15.94 1.80 7.86
C TYR A 419 -14.41 1.91 7.74
N TYR A 420 -13.77 2.82 8.49
CA TYR A 420 -12.35 3.15 8.28
C TYR A 420 -11.80 3.96 9.46
N THR A 421 -10.54 3.79 9.86
CA THR A 421 -9.86 4.78 10.72
C THR A 421 -8.50 5.09 10.10
N PRO A 422 -8.19 6.36 9.75
CA PRO A 422 -6.91 6.73 9.12
C PRO A 422 -5.71 6.53 10.03
N VAL A 423 -5.94 6.43 11.34
CA VAL A 423 -4.96 6.02 12.35
C VAL A 423 -5.35 4.63 12.85
N PRO A 424 -4.44 3.64 12.83
CA PRO A 424 -4.70 2.34 13.44
C PRO A 424 -5.12 2.50 14.90
N SER A 425 -6.25 1.92 15.27
CA SER A 425 -6.79 1.93 16.62
C SER A 425 -6.30 0.69 17.35
N VAL A 426 -5.12 0.76 17.96
CA VAL A 426 -4.52 -0.36 18.70
C VAL A 426 -4.87 -0.23 20.19
N SER A 427 -5.23 -1.35 20.85
CA SER A 427 -5.65 -1.34 22.26
C SER A 427 -4.91 -2.37 23.10
N ASP A 428 -4.50 -1.98 24.31
CA ASP A 428 -3.85 -2.85 25.28
C ASP A 428 -4.77 -3.94 25.88
N ALA A 429 -6.09 -3.87 25.60
CA ALA A 429 -7.02 -4.96 25.91
C ALA A 429 -7.08 -6.04 24.82
N GLU A 430 -6.49 -5.81 23.64
CA GLU A 430 -6.47 -6.76 22.52
C GLU A 430 -5.81 -8.11 22.89
N PRO A 431 -4.64 -8.14 23.57
CA PRO A 431 -3.98 -9.40 23.96
C PRO A 431 -4.85 -10.27 24.87
N PHE A 432 -5.60 -9.65 25.80
CA PHE A 432 -6.55 -10.38 26.63
C PHE A 432 -7.75 -10.89 25.82
N ALA A 433 -8.34 -10.04 24.99
CA ALA A 433 -9.49 -10.40 24.15
C ALA A 433 -9.20 -11.59 23.24
N ILE A 434 -8.02 -11.60 22.59
CA ILE A 434 -7.65 -12.68 21.67
C ILE A 434 -7.27 -13.96 22.42
N ALA A 435 -6.65 -13.85 23.61
CA ALA A 435 -6.28 -15.00 24.43
C ALA A 435 -7.52 -15.72 25.00
N CYS A 436 -8.48 -14.96 25.51
CA CYS A 436 -9.67 -15.47 26.20
C CYS A 436 -10.87 -15.73 25.29
N GLY A 437 -10.81 -15.30 24.02
CA GLY A 437 -11.95 -15.38 23.11
C GLY A 437 -13.09 -14.41 23.45
N GLY A 438 -12.79 -13.32 24.18
CA GLY A 438 -13.78 -12.38 24.72
C GLY A 438 -13.25 -11.54 25.87
N GLY A 439 -14.08 -10.63 26.40
CA GLY A 439 -13.83 -9.92 27.66
C GLY A 439 -12.92 -8.68 27.59
N GLY A 440 -12.28 -8.39 26.45
CA GLY A 440 -11.54 -7.14 26.29
C GLY A 440 -12.42 -6.00 25.78
N ILE A 441 -12.27 -4.81 26.36
CA ILE A 441 -13.00 -3.61 25.96
C ILE A 441 -11.98 -2.51 25.69
N SER A 442 -12.13 -1.80 24.58
CA SER A 442 -11.33 -0.61 24.27
C SER A 442 -12.20 0.63 24.41
N ILE A 443 -11.83 1.52 25.32
CA ILE A 443 -12.51 2.80 25.52
C ILE A 443 -11.61 3.89 24.93
N TYR A 444 -12.12 4.61 23.95
CA TYR A 444 -11.36 5.61 23.22
C TYR A 444 -12.20 6.85 22.90
N THR A 445 -11.52 7.95 22.59
CA THR A 445 -12.17 9.18 22.15
C THR A 445 -12.61 9.06 20.69
N ALA A 446 -13.91 9.19 20.45
CA ALA A 446 -14.45 9.30 19.11
C ALA A 446 -14.15 10.68 18.52
N ASN A 447 -14.14 10.77 17.18
CA ASN A 447 -13.88 12.01 16.44
C ASN A 447 -12.49 12.61 16.68
N SER A 448 -11.49 11.76 16.95
CA SER A 448 -10.09 12.16 17.13
C SER A 448 -9.20 11.60 16.01
N MET A 449 -8.25 12.41 15.55
CA MET A 449 -7.18 11.99 14.63
C MET A 449 -5.79 11.93 15.30
N LYS A 450 -5.71 12.23 16.61
CA LYS A 450 -4.46 12.21 17.39
C LYS A 450 -3.37 13.09 16.75
N MET A 451 -3.70 14.34 16.42
CA MET A 451 -2.86 15.25 15.64
C MET A 451 -1.59 15.69 16.34
N SER A 452 -1.62 15.83 17.67
CA SER A 452 -0.42 16.21 18.43
C SER A 452 0.51 15.02 18.70
N SER A 453 -0.03 13.80 18.71
CA SER A 453 0.70 12.58 19.06
C SER A 453 1.79 12.23 18.03
N VAL A 454 2.85 11.54 18.48
CA VAL A 454 4.01 11.14 17.64
C VAL A 454 4.87 12.32 17.17
N THR A 455 4.67 13.52 17.72
CA THR A 455 5.43 14.72 17.38
C THR A 455 6.37 15.14 18.52
N PRO A 456 7.49 15.84 18.24
CA PRO A 456 8.34 16.42 19.28
C PRO A 456 7.65 17.57 20.04
N LEU A 457 6.48 18.05 19.56
CA LEU A 457 5.70 19.14 20.14
C LEU A 457 4.39 18.64 20.78
N ASP A 458 4.33 17.38 21.21
CA ASP A 458 3.21 16.85 21.99
C ASP A 458 3.30 17.31 23.46
N LEU A 459 3.02 18.59 23.68
CA LEU A 459 3.21 19.31 24.94
C LEU A 459 1.91 19.48 25.72
N GLU A 460 2.03 19.67 27.04
CA GLU A 460 0.90 19.82 27.96
C GLU A 460 -0.03 20.98 27.58
N ASN A 461 0.51 22.10 27.08
CA ASN A 461 -0.28 23.27 26.69
C ASN A 461 -1.25 23.04 25.52
N LYS A 462 -1.20 21.86 24.87
CA LYS A 462 -2.14 21.45 23.82
C LYS A 462 -3.30 20.61 24.35
N ILE A 463 -3.30 20.27 25.64
CA ILE A 463 -4.31 19.44 26.27
C ILE A 463 -5.53 20.29 26.63
N ASN A 464 -6.70 19.84 26.20
CA ASN A 464 -7.98 20.42 26.57
C ASN A 464 -8.64 19.58 27.68
N TYR A 465 -8.53 20.04 28.93
CA TYR A 465 -9.03 19.35 30.11
C TYR A 465 -10.56 19.31 30.21
N ASP A 466 -11.26 20.28 29.60
CA ASP A 466 -12.73 20.30 29.56
C ASP A 466 -13.28 19.12 28.78
N ASN A 467 -12.54 18.64 27.77
CA ASN A 467 -12.89 17.45 27.02
C ASN A 467 -12.58 16.15 27.77
N ILE A 468 -11.61 16.14 28.68
CA ILE A 468 -11.21 14.94 29.43
C ILE A 468 -12.22 14.62 30.54
N THR A 469 -12.70 15.64 31.25
CA THR A 469 -13.59 15.48 32.41
C THR A 469 -14.82 14.61 32.14
N PRO A 470 -15.69 14.91 31.15
CA PRO A 470 -16.88 14.08 30.88
C PRO A 470 -16.53 12.65 30.45
N GLN A 471 -15.40 12.47 29.77
CA GLN A 471 -14.91 11.13 29.40
C GLN A 471 -14.52 10.33 30.64
N LEU A 472 -13.72 10.93 31.54
CA LEU A 472 -13.27 10.28 32.77
C LEU A 472 -14.44 9.91 33.67
N GLU A 473 -15.42 10.79 33.86
CA GLU A 473 -16.60 10.53 34.68
C GLU A 473 -17.43 9.36 34.14
N LEU A 474 -17.64 9.29 32.82
CA LEU A 474 -18.36 8.18 32.20
C LEU A 474 -17.57 6.86 32.27
N ILE A 475 -16.25 6.91 32.03
CA ILE A 475 -15.35 5.74 32.19
C ILE A 475 -15.40 5.22 33.63
N ALA A 476 -15.22 6.11 34.62
CA ALA A 476 -15.28 5.78 36.03
C ALA A 476 -16.60 5.09 36.37
N SER A 477 -17.71 5.65 35.89
CA SER A 477 -19.05 5.13 36.14
C SER A 477 -19.25 3.72 35.57
N ILE A 478 -18.86 3.50 34.31
CA ILE A 478 -19.01 2.20 33.63
C ILE A 478 -18.13 1.13 34.30
N LEU A 479 -16.87 1.46 34.58
CA LEU A 479 -15.93 0.51 35.19
C LEU A 479 -16.28 0.21 36.65
N TYR A 480 -16.79 1.21 37.39
CA TYR A 480 -17.31 1.01 38.74
C TYR A 480 -18.55 0.10 38.74
N ALA A 481 -19.45 0.23 37.75
CA ALA A 481 -20.58 -0.65 37.56
C ALA A 481 -20.13 -2.11 37.28
N PHE A 482 -19.16 -2.31 36.38
CA PHE A 482 -18.57 -3.64 36.15
C PHE A 482 -17.89 -4.21 37.41
N GLY A 483 -17.24 -3.36 38.20
CA GLY A 483 -16.69 -3.71 39.52
C GLY A 483 -17.73 -4.26 40.50
N HIS A 484 -19.03 -4.03 40.26
CA HIS A 484 -20.13 -4.54 41.08
C HIS A 484 -20.89 -5.71 40.44
N GLU A 485 -20.50 -6.16 39.25
CA GLU A 485 -21.19 -7.26 38.56
C GLU A 485 -20.88 -8.60 39.24
N GLN A 486 -21.92 -9.25 39.80
CA GLN A 486 -21.75 -10.50 40.53
C GLN A 486 -21.81 -11.74 39.62
N ARG A 487 -22.36 -11.60 38.41
CA ARG A 487 -22.55 -12.70 37.46
C ARG A 487 -22.07 -12.31 36.07
N PHE A 488 -21.05 -13.02 35.60
CA PHE A 488 -20.56 -12.91 34.22
C PHE A 488 -21.25 -13.97 33.36
N SER A 489 -21.98 -13.51 32.33
CA SER A 489 -22.84 -14.38 31.51
C SER A 489 -22.08 -15.35 30.59
N VAL A 490 -20.79 -15.12 30.37
CA VAL A 490 -19.95 -15.93 29.48
C VAL A 490 -18.67 -16.34 30.21
N PRO A 491 -18.42 -17.65 30.41
CA PRO A 491 -17.12 -18.10 30.92
C PRO A 491 -16.04 -17.86 29.85
N LEU A 492 -14.96 -17.17 30.24
CA LEU A 492 -13.79 -16.98 29.40
C LEU A 492 -12.87 -18.20 29.52
N TYR A 493 -12.36 -18.72 28.41
CA TYR A 493 -11.45 -19.86 28.41
C TYR A 493 -10.16 -19.49 27.68
N PRO A 494 -9.09 -19.09 28.41
CA PRO A 494 -7.82 -18.73 27.79
C PRO A 494 -7.30 -19.91 26.96
N THR A 495 -7.03 -19.66 25.69
CA THR A 495 -6.63 -20.70 24.73
C THR A 495 -5.36 -20.29 23.98
N ARG A 496 -4.33 -21.15 23.98
CA ARG A 496 -3.08 -20.89 23.25
C ARG A 496 -3.26 -20.99 21.73
N PHE A 497 -4.20 -21.83 21.29
CA PHE A 497 -4.54 -22.03 19.88
C PHE A 497 -5.98 -22.48 19.70
N HIS A 498 -6.75 -21.78 18.87
CA HIS A 498 -8.06 -22.22 18.41
C HIS A 498 -8.13 -22.18 16.88
N TYR A 499 -8.70 -23.22 16.26
CA TYR A 499 -8.80 -23.33 14.80
C TYR A 499 -9.72 -22.29 14.15
N LEU A 500 -10.57 -21.62 14.95
CA LEU A 500 -11.36 -20.47 14.49
C LEU A 500 -10.56 -19.17 14.44
N GLY A 501 -9.29 -19.15 14.85
CA GLY A 501 -8.41 -17.99 14.69
C GLY A 501 -8.30 -17.06 15.89
N TRP A 502 -8.82 -17.41 17.06
CA TRP A 502 -8.43 -16.76 18.33
C TRP A 502 -7.43 -17.62 19.10
N GLY A 503 -6.66 -16.98 19.96
CA GLY A 503 -5.69 -17.63 20.84
C GLY A 503 -4.37 -16.87 20.93
N PHE A 504 -3.51 -17.34 21.83
CA PHE A 504 -2.27 -16.66 22.21
C PHE A 504 -1.04 -17.55 21.98
N SER A 505 -0.66 -17.69 20.70
CA SER A 505 0.41 -18.61 20.26
C SER A 505 1.80 -17.99 20.40
N THR A 506 2.82 -18.84 20.54
CA THR A 506 4.22 -18.43 20.66
C THR A 506 5.02 -18.85 19.44
N LEU A 507 5.82 -17.92 18.92
CA LEU A 507 6.78 -18.16 17.85
C LEU A 507 8.15 -18.47 18.44
N HIS A 508 8.72 -19.59 18.06
CA HIS A 508 10.13 -19.89 18.24
C HIS A 508 10.79 -19.87 16.86
N ALA A 509 11.58 -18.85 16.58
CA ALA A 509 12.28 -18.72 15.31
C ALA A 509 13.78 -18.94 15.49
N THR A 510 14.43 -19.52 14.48
CA THR A 510 15.89 -19.52 14.37
C THR A 510 16.30 -18.91 13.05
N VAL A 511 17.12 -17.87 13.09
CA VAL A 511 17.67 -17.22 11.90
C VAL A 511 18.87 -18.03 11.43
N TRP A 512 18.88 -18.35 10.14
CA TRP A 512 19.91 -19.21 9.55
C TRP A 512 20.25 -18.82 8.12
N LYS A 513 21.46 -19.17 7.70
CA LYS A 513 21.98 -18.92 6.37
C LYS A 513 22.44 -20.22 5.73
N TYR A 514 22.05 -20.43 4.47
CA TYR A 514 22.56 -21.56 3.68
C TYR A 514 23.97 -21.27 3.17
N LEU A 515 24.87 -22.25 3.29
CA LEU A 515 26.24 -22.19 2.75
C LEU A 515 26.35 -23.12 1.54
N PRO A 516 26.33 -22.61 0.29
CA PRO A 516 26.31 -23.45 -0.91
C PRO A 516 27.50 -24.41 -1.04
N ILE A 517 28.67 -24.01 -0.55
CA ILE A 517 29.90 -24.82 -0.60
C ILE A 517 29.80 -26.03 0.34
N VAL A 518 29.18 -25.84 1.51
CA VAL A 518 29.04 -26.88 2.54
C VAL A 518 27.78 -27.73 2.29
N GLY A 519 26.76 -27.14 1.65
CA GLY A 519 25.44 -27.76 1.52
C GLY A 519 24.66 -27.81 2.84
N TRP A 520 24.99 -26.93 3.80
CA TRP A 520 24.40 -26.90 5.14
C TRP A 520 24.02 -25.48 5.59
N TYR A 521 23.21 -25.40 6.63
CA TYR A 521 22.75 -24.14 7.22
C TYR A 521 23.51 -23.81 8.51
N VAL A 522 23.81 -22.55 8.73
CA VAL A 522 24.42 -22.04 9.97
C VAL A 522 23.53 -21.00 10.62
N ASN A 523 23.46 -20.98 11.95
CA ASN A 523 22.69 -19.98 12.69
C ASN A 523 23.37 -18.61 12.61
N VAL A 524 22.57 -17.55 12.66
CA VAL A 524 23.06 -16.16 12.53
C VAL A 524 22.50 -15.32 13.68
N SER A 525 23.41 -14.74 14.46
CA SER A 525 23.10 -13.83 15.58
C SER A 525 23.01 -12.37 15.13
N ASN A 526 22.48 -11.50 16.00
CA ASN A 526 22.38 -10.05 15.79
C ASN A 526 21.62 -9.64 14.52
N VAL A 527 20.59 -10.42 14.16
CA VAL A 527 19.69 -10.10 13.05
C VAL A 527 18.43 -9.45 13.63
N ILE A 528 18.11 -8.25 13.15
CA ILE A 528 16.88 -7.55 13.52
C ILE A 528 15.75 -8.15 12.70
N VAL A 529 14.74 -8.67 13.37
CA VAL A 529 13.59 -9.34 12.76
C VAL A 529 12.32 -8.57 13.11
N ARG A 530 11.62 -8.13 12.07
CA ARG A 530 10.30 -7.50 12.13
C ARG A 530 9.24 -8.50 11.73
N ILE A 531 8.19 -8.60 12.54
CA ILE A 531 7.04 -9.48 12.31
C ILE A 531 5.78 -8.61 12.35
N SER A 532 4.97 -8.73 11.29
CA SER A 532 3.67 -8.06 11.22
C SER A 532 2.62 -8.97 10.62
N SER A 533 1.41 -8.95 11.16
CA SER A 533 0.26 -9.59 10.53
C SER A 533 -0.03 -8.90 9.19
N GLN A 534 -0.52 -9.66 8.20
CA GLN A 534 -0.97 -9.11 6.92
C GLN A 534 -2.12 -8.13 7.13
N TRP A 535 -2.98 -8.37 8.13
CA TRP A 535 -4.04 -7.45 8.55
C TRP A 535 -3.47 -6.09 8.97
N LEU A 536 -2.55 -6.05 9.93
CA LEU A 536 -1.97 -4.79 10.41
C LEU A 536 -1.24 -4.05 9.29
N ARG A 537 -0.50 -4.77 8.43
CA ARG A 537 0.09 -4.17 7.21
C ARG A 537 -0.98 -3.58 6.30
N SER A 538 -2.10 -4.26 6.14
CA SER A 538 -3.21 -3.82 5.29
C SER A 538 -3.92 -2.58 5.87
N VAL A 539 -4.11 -2.50 7.20
CA VAL A 539 -4.66 -1.32 7.89
C VAL A 539 -3.70 -0.13 7.75
N GLN A 540 -2.41 -0.35 8.01
CA GLN A 540 -1.34 0.65 7.79
C GLN A 540 -1.30 1.11 6.32
N GLN A 541 -1.61 0.21 5.38
CA GLN A 541 -1.69 0.49 3.94
C GLN A 541 -3.11 0.88 3.48
N SER A 542 -4.05 1.21 4.37
CA SER A 542 -5.44 1.59 4.02
C SER A 542 -6.11 0.65 2.99
N TYR A 543 -5.95 -0.65 3.18
CA TYR A 543 -6.58 -1.69 2.38
C TYR A 543 -7.84 -2.18 3.09
N SER A 544 -9.01 -2.11 2.46
CA SER A 544 -10.17 -2.86 2.95
C SER A 544 -10.10 -4.28 2.42
N SER A 545 -10.10 -5.25 3.34
CA SER A 545 -10.03 -6.70 3.08
C SER A 545 -11.25 -7.25 2.32
N GLN A 546 -12.34 -6.49 2.20
CA GLN A 546 -13.52 -6.89 1.42
C GLN A 546 -13.47 -6.32 0.00
N GLY A 547 -13.08 -7.15 -0.98
CA GLY A 547 -13.35 -6.89 -2.39
C GLY A 547 -12.26 -6.19 -3.21
N GLY A 548 -11.08 -5.94 -2.64
CA GLY A 548 -9.96 -5.37 -3.40
C GLY A 548 -10.11 -3.88 -3.75
N SER A 549 -10.98 -3.15 -3.07
CA SER A 549 -11.10 -1.71 -3.26
C SER A 549 -10.08 -1.00 -2.37
N ILE A 550 -9.10 -0.34 -3.00
CA ILE A 550 -8.12 0.53 -2.35
C ILE A 550 -8.87 1.73 -1.75
N VAL A 551 -8.74 1.97 -0.44
CA VAL A 551 -9.08 3.29 0.13
C VAL A 551 -7.89 4.21 -0.19
N PRO A 552 -8.05 5.26 -1.00
CA PRO A 552 -6.91 6.04 -1.43
C PRO A 552 -6.46 6.94 -0.27
N GLY A 553 -5.25 6.68 0.24
CA GLY A 553 -4.72 7.30 1.47
C GLY A 553 -3.51 6.57 2.05
N SER A 554 -3.09 5.46 1.44
CA SER A 554 -2.14 4.52 2.03
C SER A 554 -0.71 5.06 2.09
N SER A 555 -0.24 5.27 3.30
CA SER A 555 1.18 5.48 3.57
C SER A 555 1.63 4.36 4.48
N PHE A 556 2.55 3.53 3.98
CA PHE A 556 3.23 2.54 4.79
C PHE A 556 4.12 3.28 5.80
N TYR A 557 3.53 3.63 6.93
CA TYR A 557 4.25 4.14 8.08
C TYR A 557 4.58 2.95 8.99
N PRO A 558 5.84 2.78 9.41
CA PRO A 558 6.13 1.98 10.60
C PRO A 558 5.31 2.60 11.73
N SER A 559 4.16 2.01 12.04
CA SER A 559 3.17 2.59 12.95
C SER A 559 3.63 2.58 14.42
N GLY A 560 4.88 2.17 14.69
CA GLY A 560 5.33 1.72 15.99
C GLY A 560 4.81 0.32 16.35
N PHE A 561 3.64 -0.10 15.85
CA PHE A 561 2.98 -1.33 16.32
C PHE A 561 3.52 -2.65 15.74
N ASP A 562 4.63 -2.65 15.01
CA ASP A 562 5.23 -3.90 14.55
C ASP A 562 5.97 -4.61 15.67
N VAL A 563 5.98 -5.95 15.64
CA VAL A 563 6.78 -6.72 16.59
C VAL A 563 8.21 -6.82 16.09
N VAL A 564 9.17 -6.33 16.87
CA VAL A 564 10.60 -6.38 16.56
C VAL A 564 11.31 -7.27 17.58
N ALA A 565 12.23 -8.11 17.10
CA ALA A 565 13.12 -8.95 17.90
C ALA A 565 14.55 -8.91 17.35
N ILE A 566 15.55 -9.19 18.19
CA ILE A 566 16.95 -9.36 17.77
C ILE A 566 17.33 -10.82 18.04
N SER A 567 18.00 -11.47 17.09
CA SER A 567 18.44 -12.86 17.29
C SER A 567 19.61 -12.96 18.27
N ASP A 568 19.52 -13.90 19.21
CA ASP A 568 20.56 -14.16 20.21
C ASP A 568 21.85 -14.75 19.60
N GLU A 569 22.84 -15.07 20.42
CA GLU A 569 24.12 -15.69 19.99
C GLU A 569 23.94 -17.02 19.22
N ASN A 570 22.84 -17.72 19.46
CA ASN A 570 22.48 -18.97 18.78
C ASN A 570 21.52 -18.75 17.60
N GLY A 571 21.24 -17.50 17.24
CA GLY A 571 20.31 -17.09 16.20
C GLY A 571 18.83 -17.30 16.56
N ARG A 572 18.49 -17.47 17.84
CA ARG A 572 17.12 -17.74 18.30
C ARG A 572 16.35 -16.46 18.60
N ILE A 573 15.05 -16.53 18.38
CA ILE A 573 14.07 -15.48 18.68
C ILE A 573 12.83 -16.16 19.27
N GLU A 574 12.27 -15.56 20.31
CA GLU A 574 11.02 -15.98 20.92
C GLU A 574 10.04 -14.82 21.03
N ILE A 575 8.85 -14.98 20.47
CA ILE A 575 7.82 -13.94 20.45
C ILE A 575 6.50 -14.56 20.91
N PRO A 576 6.01 -14.22 22.12
CA PRO A 576 4.71 -14.67 22.59
C PRO A 576 3.57 -13.78 22.07
N GLY A 577 2.36 -14.30 22.15
CA GLY A 577 1.14 -13.53 21.96
C GLY A 577 0.81 -13.19 20.51
N LEU A 578 1.07 -14.09 19.58
CA LEU A 578 0.64 -13.97 18.19
C LEU A 578 -0.67 -14.75 17.96
N GLN A 579 -1.58 -14.18 17.18
CA GLN A 579 -2.87 -14.76 16.86
C GLN A 579 -2.73 -15.95 15.90
N PRO A 580 -3.42 -17.08 16.15
CA PRO A 580 -3.44 -18.24 15.27
C PRO A 580 -4.28 -18.04 14.00
N MET A 581 -4.08 -18.88 12.98
CA MET A 581 -4.81 -18.85 11.68
C MET A 581 -4.66 -17.56 10.85
N VAL A 582 -3.91 -16.57 11.32
CA VAL A 582 -3.60 -15.33 10.58
C VAL A 582 -2.23 -15.42 9.93
N ALA A 583 -2.08 -14.79 8.77
CA ALA A 583 -0.84 -14.71 8.03
C ALA A 583 0.08 -13.61 8.57
N TYR A 584 1.34 -13.95 8.86
CA TYR A 584 2.40 -13.05 9.30
C TYR A 584 3.50 -12.95 8.26
N THR A 585 3.98 -11.73 8.01
CA THR A 585 5.21 -11.49 7.26
C THR A 585 6.37 -11.38 8.22
N VAL A 586 7.51 -11.99 7.86
CA VAL A 586 8.79 -11.76 8.51
C VAL A 586 9.73 -11.01 7.58
N GLU A 587 10.33 -9.94 8.10
CA GLU A 587 11.42 -9.20 7.48
C GLU A 587 12.63 -9.27 8.42
N ALA A 588 13.80 -9.65 7.92
CA ALA A 588 15.00 -9.89 8.71
C ALA A 588 16.17 -9.18 8.03
N LEU A 589 16.83 -8.27 8.76
CA LEU A 589 17.98 -7.50 8.28
C LEU A 589 19.12 -7.55 9.30
N MET A 590 20.33 -7.84 8.83
CA MET A 590 21.55 -7.61 9.61
C MET A 590 22.14 -6.27 9.20
N ILE A 591 22.18 -5.32 10.13
CA ILE A 591 22.63 -3.95 9.88
C ILE A 591 23.92 -3.72 10.65
N ASN A 592 24.93 -3.17 9.98
CA ASN A 592 26.17 -2.79 10.63
C ASN A 592 25.92 -1.59 11.56
N PRO A 593 26.16 -1.70 12.87
CA PRO A 593 25.87 -0.65 13.83
C PRO A 593 26.76 0.59 13.69
N GLU A 594 27.92 0.50 13.03
CA GLU A 594 28.85 1.64 12.88
C GLU A 594 28.51 2.54 11.70
N ASN A 595 27.93 1.97 10.64
CA ASN A 595 27.78 2.69 9.37
C ASN A 595 26.44 2.46 8.65
N GLY A 596 25.52 1.67 9.21
CA GLY A 596 24.19 1.45 8.65
C GLY A 596 24.13 0.58 7.39
N SER A 597 25.25 -0.02 6.97
CA SER A 597 25.25 -0.94 5.82
C SER A 597 24.45 -2.21 6.11
N ILE A 598 23.64 -2.66 5.14
CA ILE A 598 22.82 -3.88 5.28
C ILE A 598 23.62 -5.08 4.78
N LEU A 599 24.07 -5.92 5.71
CA LEU A 599 24.97 -7.03 5.46
C LEU A 599 24.25 -8.30 5.01
N MET A 600 23.04 -8.52 5.52
CA MET A 600 22.18 -9.66 5.18
C MET A 600 20.71 -9.25 5.17
N CYS A 601 19.92 -9.94 4.35
CA CYS A 601 18.47 -9.82 4.29
C CYS A 601 17.81 -11.21 4.21
N ASN A 602 16.47 -11.29 4.27
CA ASN A 602 15.76 -12.53 3.97
C ASN A 602 16.18 -13.11 2.61
N ASP A 603 16.28 -14.44 2.54
CA ASP A 603 16.46 -15.18 1.30
C ASP A 603 15.11 -15.71 0.81
N LEU A 604 14.68 -15.25 -0.36
CA LEU A 604 13.48 -15.71 -1.06
C LEU A 604 13.81 -16.67 -2.21
N GLY A 605 15.07 -17.09 -2.35
CA GLY A 605 15.55 -17.99 -3.38
C GLY A 605 15.12 -19.45 -3.23
N SER A 606 15.64 -20.30 -4.11
CA SER A 606 15.31 -21.73 -4.19
C SER A 606 15.74 -22.53 -2.97
N PHE A 607 16.72 -22.04 -2.20
CA PHE A 607 17.27 -22.71 -1.01
C PHE A 607 16.67 -22.19 0.30
N ARG A 608 15.53 -21.51 0.26
CA ARG A 608 14.77 -21.11 1.45
C ARG A 608 14.12 -22.35 2.11
N GLY A 609 14.91 -23.20 2.77
CA GLY A 609 14.38 -24.32 3.53
C GLY A 609 13.49 -23.82 4.67
N SER A 610 12.41 -24.55 5.00
CA SER A 610 11.63 -24.32 6.22
C SER A 610 12.21 -25.04 7.45
N GLY A 611 13.13 -25.99 7.22
CA GLY A 611 13.64 -26.90 8.25
C GLY A 611 12.71 -28.07 8.60
N GLN A 612 11.52 -28.16 7.99
CA GLN A 612 10.52 -29.21 8.24
C GLN A 612 10.12 -29.99 6.95
N GLY A 613 11.02 -30.07 5.96
CA GLY A 613 10.77 -30.81 4.71
C GLY A 613 9.98 -30.05 3.64
N GLY A 614 10.05 -28.71 3.64
CA GLY A 614 9.42 -27.85 2.63
C GLY A 614 10.12 -26.51 2.45
N VAL A 615 9.53 -25.63 1.66
CA VAL A 615 10.00 -24.27 1.38
C VAL A 615 9.48 -23.32 2.46
N PHE A 616 10.33 -22.44 2.99
CA PHE A 616 9.91 -21.37 3.89
C PHE A 616 8.86 -20.51 3.21
N SER A 617 7.67 -20.43 3.82
CA SER A 617 6.58 -19.58 3.36
C SER A 617 6.67 -18.23 4.05
N ASN A 618 6.71 -17.16 3.27
CA ASN A 618 6.58 -15.79 3.76
C ASN A 618 5.53 -15.10 2.88
N PRO A 619 4.31 -14.83 3.38
CA PRO A 619 3.89 -14.98 4.78
C PRO A 619 3.70 -16.44 5.24
N PHE A 620 3.68 -16.66 6.56
CA PHE A 620 3.33 -17.94 7.22
C PHE A 620 2.16 -17.74 8.19
N SER A 621 1.49 -18.83 8.56
CA SER A 621 0.42 -18.80 9.55
C SER A 621 0.65 -19.82 10.67
N PHE A 622 0.12 -19.54 11.85
CA PHE A 622 0.15 -20.45 12.99
C PHE A 622 -0.96 -21.48 12.88
N TYR A 623 -0.61 -22.76 12.77
CA TYR A 623 -1.54 -23.90 12.75
C TYR A 623 -1.49 -24.77 14.02
N LYS A 624 -0.76 -24.29 15.04
CA LYS A 624 -0.59 -24.91 16.36
C LYS A 624 -0.15 -23.85 17.36
N LYS A 625 -0.24 -24.15 18.65
CA LYS A 625 0.10 -23.23 19.75
C LYS A 625 1.56 -22.75 19.75
N ASP A 626 2.49 -23.64 19.41
CA ASP A 626 3.93 -23.37 19.39
C ASP A 626 4.44 -23.61 17.98
N LEU A 627 4.76 -22.52 17.28
CA LEU A 627 5.30 -22.62 15.92
C LEU A 627 6.80 -22.45 15.95
N VAL A 628 7.51 -23.48 15.48
CA VAL A 628 8.95 -23.42 15.26
C VAL A 628 9.19 -23.14 13.78
N ILE A 629 9.79 -21.99 13.46
CA ILE A 629 10.18 -21.64 12.09
C ILE A 629 11.68 -21.42 12.00
N ARG A 630 12.21 -21.50 10.78
CA ARG A 630 13.57 -21.06 10.50
C ARG A 630 13.53 -19.95 9.46
N ILE A 631 14.13 -18.81 9.77
CA ILE A 631 14.08 -17.60 8.95
C ILE A 631 15.36 -17.57 8.08
N PRO A 632 15.25 -17.88 6.78
CA PRO A 632 16.40 -17.92 5.88
C PRO A 632 16.88 -16.50 5.56
N VAL A 633 18.19 -16.28 5.70
CA VAL A 633 18.88 -15.05 5.32
C VAL A 633 20.04 -15.31 4.37
N MET A 634 20.40 -14.33 3.55
CA MET A 634 21.54 -14.36 2.65
C MET A 634 22.41 -13.11 2.79
N ASP A 635 23.69 -13.22 2.42
CA ASP A 635 24.52 -12.02 2.23
C ASP A 635 23.95 -11.21 1.07
N CYS A 636 23.80 -9.91 1.26
CA CYS A 636 23.25 -9.04 0.23
C CYS A 636 24.01 -7.72 0.13
N GLY A 637 23.80 -7.06 -1.00
CA GLY A 637 23.80 -5.61 -1.07
C GLY A 637 22.41 -5.14 -1.48
N SER A 638 22.27 -3.87 -1.83
CA SER A 638 20.97 -3.30 -2.18
C SER A 638 21.05 -2.26 -3.28
N ILE A 639 19.93 -2.09 -3.99
CA ILE A 639 19.70 -0.98 -4.92
C ILE A 639 18.54 -0.17 -4.37
N TYR A 640 18.73 1.14 -4.24
CA TYR A 640 17.70 2.07 -3.79
C TYR A 640 17.25 2.99 -4.93
N LEU A 641 15.93 3.16 -5.03
CA LEU A 641 15.20 3.95 -5.98
C LEU A 641 14.23 4.85 -5.20
N THR A 642 14.15 6.13 -5.54
CA THR A 642 13.21 7.08 -4.91
C THR A 642 12.38 7.79 -5.98
N ARG A 643 11.27 8.44 -5.61
CA ARG A 643 10.42 9.20 -6.55
C ARG A 643 9.95 8.36 -7.76
N VAL A 644 9.67 7.08 -7.55
CA VAL A 644 9.14 6.19 -8.58
C VAL A 644 7.68 6.57 -8.86
N VAL A 645 7.45 7.28 -9.95
CA VAL A 645 6.11 7.70 -10.43
C VAL A 645 5.86 7.06 -11.79
N ASP A 646 4.64 6.60 -12.04
CA ASP A 646 4.23 6.17 -13.39
C ASP A 646 3.86 7.40 -14.24
N PRO A 647 4.66 7.77 -15.26
CA PRO A 647 4.42 8.96 -16.06
C PRO A 647 3.24 8.83 -17.04
N LYS A 648 2.63 7.65 -17.18
CA LYS A 648 1.43 7.41 -18.01
C LYS A 648 0.14 7.62 -17.24
N THR A 649 0.09 7.18 -15.99
CA THR A 649 -1.10 7.32 -15.13
C THR A 649 -0.99 8.46 -14.14
N MET A 650 0.20 9.06 -14.00
CA MET A 650 0.55 10.06 -12.98
C MET A 650 0.39 9.53 -11.54
N ALA A 651 0.27 8.22 -11.38
CA ALA A 651 0.04 7.61 -10.08
C ALA A 651 1.35 7.57 -9.28
N PRO A 652 1.30 7.89 -7.98
CA PRO A 652 2.45 7.73 -7.12
C PRO A 652 2.75 6.25 -6.87
N GLY A 653 4.02 5.85 -6.99
CA GLY A 653 4.56 4.69 -6.29
C GLY A 653 4.40 3.30 -6.89
N VAL A 654 5.03 2.36 -6.17
CA VAL A 654 5.00 0.90 -6.35
C VAL A 654 4.02 0.34 -5.35
N LEU A 655 2.73 0.43 -5.68
CA LEU A 655 1.72 -0.37 -5.01
C LEU A 655 2.08 -1.85 -5.26
N GLN A 656 2.13 -2.68 -4.24
CA GLN A 656 2.21 -4.13 -4.42
C GLN A 656 0.87 -4.67 -3.95
N VAL A 657 -0.07 -4.88 -4.88
CA VAL A 657 -1.39 -5.43 -4.57
C VAL A 657 -1.67 -6.58 -5.54
N GLY A 658 -2.27 -7.66 -5.03
CA GLY A 658 -2.52 -8.91 -5.73
C GLY A 658 -3.30 -8.80 -7.05
N ALA A 659 -3.55 -9.98 -7.64
CA ALA A 659 -3.86 -10.25 -9.05
C ALA A 659 -4.98 -9.44 -9.79
N ARG A 660 -5.64 -8.46 -9.16
CA ARG A 660 -6.74 -7.68 -9.76
C ARG A 660 -6.43 -6.20 -10.03
N TYR A 661 -5.40 -5.59 -9.43
CA TYR A 661 -5.08 -4.17 -9.66
C TYR A 661 -3.65 -3.99 -10.15
N VAL A 662 -3.50 -3.20 -11.21
CA VAL A 662 -2.22 -2.92 -11.86
C VAL A 662 -1.41 -1.97 -10.99
N ALA A 663 -0.61 -2.58 -10.15
CA ALA A 663 0.32 -1.97 -9.23
C ALA A 663 1.71 -1.94 -9.92
N THR A 664 2.50 -0.86 -9.79
CA THR A 664 3.86 -0.85 -10.37
C THR A 664 4.67 -1.91 -9.65
N GLY A 665 5.04 -3.01 -10.30
CA GLY A 665 5.88 -4.07 -9.75
C GLY A 665 7.35 -3.84 -10.08
N VAL A 666 8.22 -4.16 -9.12
CA VAL A 666 9.67 -4.16 -9.31
C VAL A 666 10.17 -5.58 -9.15
N GLU A 667 10.89 -6.06 -10.15
CA GLU A 667 11.33 -7.44 -10.26
C GLU A 667 12.85 -7.51 -10.41
N ILE A 668 13.49 -8.44 -9.71
CA ILE A 668 14.93 -8.69 -9.79
C ILE A 668 15.16 -9.87 -10.74
N TRP A 669 15.93 -9.63 -11.78
CA TRP A 669 16.26 -10.64 -12.79
C TRP A 669 17.77 -10.85 -12.87
N ASN A 670 18.20 -12.07 -13.15
CA ASN A 670 19.59 -12.36 -13.46
C ASN A 670 19.93 -11.76 -14.84
N PHE A 671 21.01 -10.99 -14.89
CA PHE A 671 21.38 -10.23 -16.09
C PHE A 671 21.67 -11.10 -17.32
N TYR A 672 22.22 -12.31 -17.14
CA TYR A 672 22.62 -13.17 -18.27
C TYR A 672 21.51 -14.10 -18.74
N SER A 673 20.78 -14.72 -17.80
CA SER A 673 19.74 -15.68 -18.15
C SER A 673 18.38 -15.02 -18.40
N HIS A 674 18.19 -13.76 -17.97
CA HIS A 674 16.89 -13.11 -17.91
C HIS A 674 15.85 -14.02 -17.21
N THR A 675 16.25 -14.62 -16.08
CA THR A 675 15.39 -15.39 -15.16
C THR A 675 15.55 -14.89 -13.73
N PRO A 676 14.61 -15.15 -12.80
CA PRO A 676 14.82 -14.87 -11.39
C PRO A 676 16.13 -15.52 -10.88
N PRO A 677 16.96 -14.82 -10.09
CA PRO A 677 18.19 -15.39 -9.51
C PRO A 677 17.91 -16.57 -8.57
N ILE A 678 18.90 -17.45 -8.39
CA ILE A 678 18.81 -18.61 -7.49
C ILE A 678 18.63 -18.17 -6.03
N PHE A 679 19.38 -17.16 -5.61
CA PHE A 679 19.24 -16.45 -4.33
C PHE A 679 18.77 -15.05 -4.65
N TYR A 680 17.76 -14.53 -3.97
CA TYR A 680 17.34 -13.15 -4.12
C TYR A 680 16.60 -12.68 -2.88
N GLY A 681 16.68 -11.38 -2.62
CA GLY A 681 16.07 -10.79 -1.44
C GLY A 681 14.69 -10.22 -1.75
N PRO A 682 13.98 -9.73 -0.72
CA PRO A 682 12.75 -9.01 -0.93
C PRO A 682 12.98 -7.71 -1.71
N VAL A 683 11.90 -7.21 -2.29
CA VAL A 683 11.80 -5.81 -2.71
C VAL A 683 10.86 -5.13 -1.73
N ILE A 684 11.38 -4.20 -0.95
CA ILE A 684 10.58 -3.41 -0.01
C ILE A 684 10.21 -2.11 -0.71
N SER A 685 8.92 -1.81 -0.80
CA SER A 685 8.42 -0.53 -1.32
C SER A 685 7.56 0.18 -0.27
N SER A 686 7.66 1.50 -0.25
CA SER A 686 6.79 2.38 0.54
C SER A 686 6.57 3.68 -0.22
N GLN A 687 5.32 4.03 -0.49
CA GLN A 687 4.96 5.16 -1.35
C GLN A 687 5.72 5.09 -2.70
N ASP A 688 6.54 6.09 -2.98
CA ASP A 688 7.38 6.28 -4.17
C ASP A 688 8.84 5.79 -4.00
N ASP A 689 9.15 5.11 -2.89
CA ASP A 689 10.47 4.55 -2.59
C ASP A 689 10.51 3.03 -2.74
N VAL A 690 11.62 2.52 -3.28
CA VAL A 690 11.85 1.09 -3.46
C VAL A 690 13.29 0.72 -3.10
N MET A 691 13.45 -0.34 -2.33
CA MET A 691 14.74 -0.94 -2.03
C MET A 691 14.74 -2.43 -2.38
N ALA A 692 15.56 -2.79 -3.38
CA ALA A 692 15.72 -4.16 -3.86
C ALA A 692 16.97 -4.79 -3.24
N PHE A 693 16.84 -5.95 -2.60
CA PHE A 693 17.95 -6.66 -2.00
C PHE A 693 18.56 -7.69 -2.95
N ILE A 694 19.83 -7.49 -3.29
CA ILE A 694 20.51 -8.20 -4.36
C ILE A 694 21.50 -9.21 -3.77
N PRO A 695 21.53 -10.47 -4.25
CA PRO A 695 22.53 -11.45 -3.85
C PRO A 695 23.95 -10.98 -4.22
N ILE A 696 24.93 -11.26 -3.36
CA ILE A 696 26.33 -10.98 -3.68
C ILE A 696 26.82 -11.83 -4.86
N ASN A 697 27.83 -11.34 -5.58
CA ASN A 697 28.50 -12.02 -6.69
C ASN A 697 27.59 -12.43 -7.88
N THR A 698 26.36 -11.94 -7.94
CA THR A 698 25.44 -12.18 -9.06
C THR A 698 25.16 -10.87 -9.75
N ARG A 699 25.30 -10.83 -11.09
CA ARG A 699 24.87 -9.67 -11.88
C ARG A 699 23.36 -9.71 -12.06
N VAL A 700 22.71 -8.61 -11.74
CA VAL A 700 21.24 -8.48 -11.84
C VAL A 700 20.85 -7.29 -12.71
N GLU A 701 19.62 -7.35 -13.21
CA GLU A 701 18.89 -6.23 -13.79
C GLU A 701 17.58 -6.05 -13.02
N ILE A 702 17.06 -4.82 -12.99
CA ILE A 702 15.79 -4.49 -12.35
C ILE A 702 14.77 -4.16 -13.44
N MET A 703 13.64 -4.86 -13.43
CA MET A 703 12.52 -4.58 -14.31
C MET A 703 11.38 -3.92 -13.56
N MET A 704 10.82 -2.84 -14.10
CA MET A 704 9.70 -2.10 -13.48
C MET A 704 8.49 -2.12 -14.42
N ARG A 705 7.33 -2.55 -13.91
CA ARG A 705 6.13 -2.77 -14.72
C ARG A 705 4.87 -2.23 -14.06
N ALA A 706 4.11 -1.40 -14.76
CA ALA A 706 2.73 -1.09 -14.42
C ALA A 706 1.81 -2.05 -15.19
N GLY A 707 1.57 -3.23 -14.60
CA GLY A 707 0.66 -4.25 -15.17
C GLY A 707 1.27 -4.90 -16.40
N ARG A 708 0.76 -4.58 -17.59
CA ARG A 708 1.36 -5.03 -18.86
C ARG A 708 2.35 -4.02 -19.45
N THR A 709 2.36 -2.79 -18.94
CA THR A 709 3.24 -1.72 -19.42
C THR A 709 4.59 -1.83 -18.72
N THR A 710 5.68 -1.91 -19.48
CA THR A 710 7.03 -1.80 -18.92
C THR A 710 7.37 -0.32 -18.77
N LEU A 711 7.67 0.11 -17.55
CA LEU A 711 8.05 1.49 -17.25
C LEU A 711 9.53 1.72 -17.53
N THR A 712 10.40 0.80 -17.12
CA THR A 712 11.83 0.81 -17.46
C THR A 712 12.47 -0.55 -17.18
N ILE A 713 13.71 -0.75 -17.65
CA ILE A 713 14.57 -1.89 -17.35
C ILE A 713 15.98 -1.37 -17.05
N LEU A 714 16.37 -1.38 -15.77
CA LEU A 714 17.65 -0.86 -15.30
C LEU A 714 18.72 -1.94 -15.42
N ARG A 715 19.71 -1.72 -16.30
CA ARG A 715 20.75 -2.70 -16.66
C ARG A 715 22.17 -2.16 -16.57
N ASN A 716 22.35 -0.94 -16.06
CA ASN A 716 23.65 -0.28 -16.02
C ASN A 716 24.21 -0.13 -17.44
N SER A 717 23.42 0.54 -18.29
CA SER A 717 23.69 0.73 -19.72
C SER A 717 24.55 1.96 -20.00
N SER A 718 25.24 1.92 -21.13
CA SER A 718 26.06 3.03 -21.65
C SER A 718 25.93 3.09 -23.18
N HIS A 719 26.32 4.21 -23.80
CA HIS A 719 26.30 4.31 -25.27
C HIS A 719 27.23 3.29 -25.95
N GLU A 720 28.35 2.90 -25.30
CA GLU A 720 29.28 1.89 -25.83
C GLU A 720 28.72 0.45 -25.68
N ASN A 721 27.86 0.23 -24.69
CA ASN A 721 27.22 -1.06 -24.43
C ASN A 721 25.75 -0.85 -24.00
N PRO A 722 24.82 -0.71 -24.96
CA PRO A 722 23.41 -0.45 -24.68
C PRO A 722 22.67 -1.60 -23.96
N PHE A 723 23.14 -2.84 -24.15
CA PHE A 723 22.64 -4.01 -23.41
C PHE A 723 22.99 -3.98 -21.92
N GLY A 724 23.97 -3.15 -21.55
CA GLY A 724 24.39 -2.91 -20.17
C GLY A 724 25.38 -3.92 -19.63
N TYR A 725 25.84 -3.64 -18.41
CA TYR A 725 26.79 -4.49 -17.70
C TYR A 725 26.13 -5.33 -16.61
N GLY A 726 24.88 -5.03 -16.26
CA GLY A 726 24.23 -5.50 -15.05
C GLY A 726 24.84 -4.88 -13.79
N TYR A 727 24.08 -4.92 -12.70
CA TYR A 727 24.54 -4.47 -11.39
C TYR A 727 25.21 -5.62 -10.65
N LEU A 728 26.50 -5.46 -10.34
CA LEU A 728 27.26 -6.37 -9.47
C LEU A 728 27.53 -5.67 -8.15
N ILE A 729 27.06 -6.25 -7.05
CA ILE A 729 27.06 -5.58 -5.75
C ILE A 729 27.87 -6.37 -4.73
N LYS A 730 28.68 -5.65 -3.94
CA LYS A 730 29.43 -6.20 -2.81
C LYS A 730 28.53 -6.32 -1.57
N LYS A 731 28.91 -7.20 -0.65
CA LYS A 731 28.22 -7.32 0.65
C LYS A 731 28.18 -5.96 1.36
N GLY A 732 27.00 -5.55 1.85
CA GLY A 732 26.83 -4.27 2.54
C GLY A 732 26.77 -3.04 1.64
N GLN A 733 27.05 -3.16 0.34
CA GLN A 733 27.03 -2.03 -0.58
C GLN A 733 25.59 -1.70 -0.98
N THR A 734 25.24 -0.42 -0.88
CA THR A 734 24.02 0.13 -1.46
C THR A 734 24.37 0.94 -2.68
N ILE A 735 23.79 0.60 -3.83
CA ILE A 735 23.79 1.45 -5.02
C ILE A 735 22.55 2.33 -4.92
N PHE A 736 22.75 3.61 -4.67
CA PHE A 736 21.70 4.60 -4.82
C PHE A 736 21.65 5.04 -6.27
N LEU A 737 20.55 4.75 -6.97
CA LEU A 737 20.29 5.31 -8.28
C LEU A 737 19.64 6.68 -8.08
N ASP A 738 20.48 7.65 -7.70
CA ASP A 738 20.08 9.04 -7.52
C ASP A 738 19.47 9.61 -8.80
N ASN A 739 18.64 10.64 -8.65
CA ASN A 739 17.81 11.13 -9.74
C ASN A 739 17.06 9.99 -10.45
N THR A 740 16.45 9.09 -9.66
CA THR A 740 15.88 7.84 -10.19
C THR A 740 15.03 8.03 -11.45
N PRO A 741 14.13 9.03 -11.58
CA PRO A 741 13.36 9.21 -12.81
C PRO A 741 14.22 9.48 -14.05
N PHE A 742 15.35 10.18 -13.89
CA PHE A 742 16.34 10.37 -14.94
C PHE A 742 17.01 9.05 -15.32
N GLN A 743 17.42 8.25 -14.34
CA GLN A 743 18.03 6.94 -14.61
C GLN A 743 17.04 6.00 -15.32
N MET A 744 15.78 6.02 -14.92
CA MET A 744 14.70 5.23 -15.54
C MET A 744 14.51 5.62 -17.01
N ASP A 745 14.48 6.92 -17.31
CA ASP A 745 14.35 7.44 -18.67
C ASP A 745 15.58 7.09 -19.52
N ARG A 746 16.78 7.41 -19.03
CA ARG A 746 18.05 7.15 -19.72
C ARG A 746 18.24 5.66 -20.05
N GLU A 747 17.98 4.76 -19.11
CA GLU A 747 18.12 3.31 -19.32
C GLU A 747 17.12 2.80 -20.36
N LEU A 748 15.90 3.33 -20.37
CA LEU A 748 14.90 2.96 -21.36
C LEU A 748 15.24 3.54 -22.74
N TYR A 749 15.67 4.80 -22.81
CA TYR A 749 16.11 5.46 -24.04
C TYR A 749 17.23 4.66 -24.72
N LEU A 750 18.31 4.34 -24.00
CA LEU A 750 19.43 3.54 -24.55
C LEU A 750 18.98 2.17 -25.04
N LEU A 751 17.99 1.56 -24.38
CA LEU A 751 17.44 0.27 -24.82
C LEU A 751 16.62 0.39 -26.11
N VAL A 752 15.80 1.43 -26.21
CA VAL A 752 14.93 1.62 -27.38
C VAL A 752 15.76 2.03 -28.59
N ASP A 753 16.74 2.89 -28.42
CA ASP A 753 17.68 3.35 -29.45
C ASP A 753 18.37 2.14 -30.12
N ASP A 754 19.06 1.32 -29.33
CA ASP A 754 19.73 0.09 -29.80
C ASP A 754 18.77 -0.92 -30.46
N ARG A 755 17.55 -1.06 -29.90
CA ARG A 755 16.53 -1.95 -30.46
C ARG A 755 15.98 -1.46 -31.79
N LEU A 756 15.81 -0.14 -31.95
CA LEU A 756 15.41 0.45 -33.22
C LEU A 756 16.53 0.31 -34.26
N ASP A 757 17.79 0.52 -33.87
CA ASP A 757 18.95 0.27 -34.72
C ASP A 757 19.04 -1.19 -35.16
N THR A 758 18.76 -2.14 -34.25
CA THR A 758 18.72 -3.57 -34.58
C THR A 758 17.59 -3.89 -35.57
N LEU A 759 16.40 -3.31 -35.39
CA LEU A 759 15.27 -3.51 -36.31
C LEU A 759 15.57 -2.92 -37.69
N THR A 760 16.11 -1.70 -37.76
CA THR A 760 16.46 -1.06 -39.03
C THR A 760 17.58 -1.83 -39.75
N GLY A 761 18.61 -2.29 -39.03
CA GLY A 761 19.69 -3.12 -39.56
C GLY A 761 19.24 -4.49 -40.08
N THR A 762 18.14 -5.03 -39.55
CA THR A 762 17.53 -6.29 -40.04
C THR A 762 16.48 -6.09 -41.13
N GLY A 763 16.27 -4.85 -41.60
CA GLY A 763 15.31 -4.52 -42.67
C GLY A 763 13.87 -4.34 -42.21
N VAL A 764 13.61 -4.28 -40.90
CA VAL A 764 12.30 -3.92 -40.31
C VAL A 764 12.29 -2.40 -40.08
N THR A 765 12.05 -1.64 -41.15
CA THR A 765 12.44 -0.22 -41.17
C THR A 765 11.38 0.80 -40.74
N TYR A 766 10.09 0.46 -40.58
CA TYR A 766 9.07 1.51 -40.44
C TYR A 766 8.02 1.27 -39.36
N SER A 767 8.25 1.82 -38.16
CA SER A 767 7.19 2.25 -37.24
C SER A 767 7.31 3.75 -37.02
N LEU A 768 6.50 4.53 -37.76
CA LEU A 768 6.41 5.98 -37.59
C LEU A 768 6.09 6.35 -36.14
N ARG A 769 5.32 5.50 -35.45
CA ARG A 769 4.98 5.67 -34.03
C ARG A 769 6.21 5.57 -33.14
N ALA A 770 7.02 4.52 -33.30
CA ALA A 770 8.20 4.30 -32.45
C ALA A 770 9.22 5.44 -32.63
N SER A 771 9.58 5.77 -33.87
CA SER A 771 10.54 6.83 -34.17
C SER A 771 10.04 8.22 -33.77
N TYR A 772 8.75 8.53 -33.96
CA TYR A 772 8.20 9.83 -33.53
C TYR A 772 8.33 10.04 -32.02
N PHE A 773 7.94 9.06 -31.22
CA PHE A 773 8.00 9.18 -29.77
C PHE A 773 9.43 9.12 -29.24
N HIS A 774 10.29 8.30 -29.83
CA HIS A 774 11.69 8.20 -29.45
C HIS A 774 12.46 9.51 -29.71
N ASN A 775 12.30 10.11 -30.90
CA ASN A 775 12.96 11.39 -31.22
C ASN A 775 12.47 12.53 -30.31
N ARG A 776 11.19 12.52 -29.93
CA ARG A 776 10.64 13.48 -28.95
C ARG A 776 11.21 13.26 -27.56
N ALA A 777 11.33 12.01 -27.13
CA ALA A 777 11.94 11.67 -25.86
C ALA A 777 13.40 12.13 -25.81
N GLU A 778 14.17 11.90 -26.87
CA GLU A 778 15.55 12.38 -27.00
C GLU A 778 15.68 13.90 -26.82
N GLU A 779 14.82 14.68 -27.48
CA GLU A 779 14.81 16.15 -27.37
C GLU A 779 14.64 16.61 -25.90
N PHE A 780 13.72 15.98 -25.18
CA PHE A 780 13.44 16.31 -23.78
C PHE A 780 14.53 15.78 -22.83
N LEU A 781 15.07 14.58 -23.08
CA LEU A 781 16.17 14.01 -22.28
C LEU A 781 17.41 14.90 -22.36
N GLN A 782 17.77 15.39 -23.55
CA GLN A 782 18.89 16.33 -23.73
C GLN A 782 18.67 17.66 -22.99
N LYS A 783 17.45 18.22 -23.04
CA LYS A 783 17.09 19.42 -22.27
C LYS A 783 17.17 19.17 -20.75
N GLY A 784 16.70 18.02 -20.30
CA GLY A 784 16.79 17.58 -18.90
C GLY A 784 18.23 17.51 -18.41
N LEU A 785 19.11 16.86 -19.19
CA LEU A 785 20.54 16.78 -18.91
C LEU A 785 21.21 18.15 -18.82
N ALA A 786 20.93 19.05 -19.76
CA ALA A 786 21.46 20.41 -19.75
C ALA A 786 20.98 21.21 -18.52
N ALA A 787 19.72 21.02 -18.10
CA ALA A 787 19.18 21.66 -16.91
C ALA A 787 19.80 21.10 -15.61
N LEU A 788 19.98 19.78 -15.49
CA LEU A 788 20.67 19.15 -14.35
C LEU A 788 22.11 19.64 -14.21
N ALA A 789 22.83 19.74 -15.33
CA ALA A 789 24.22 20.23 -15.35
C ALA A 789 24.36 21.67 -14.83
N ASN A 790 23.30 22.48 -14.95
CA ASN A 790 23.24 23.86 -14.47
C ASN A 790 22.55 23.99 -13.10
N TYR A 791 22.29 22.87 -12.40
CA TYR A 791 21.54 22.85 -11.13
C TYR A 791 20.14 23.47 -11.23
N ASN A 792 19.50 23.44 -12.40
CA ASN A 792 18.11 23.83 -12.57
C ASN A 792 17.22 22.59 -12.50
N TYR A 793 16.98 22.14 -11.27
CA TYR A 793 16.29 20.89 -10.95
C TYR A 793 14.80 20.94 -11.30
N SER A 794 14.15 22.08 -11.10
CA SER A 794 12.73 22.24 -11.40
C SER A 794 12.42 21.99 -12.88
N SER A 795 13.21 22.61 -13.77
CA SER A 795 13.07 22.43 -15.22
C SER A 795 13.53 21.05 -15.66
N ALA A 796 14.65 20.56 -15.10
CA ALA A 796 15.18 19.24 -15.40
C ALA A 796 14.15 18.13 -15.16
N TYR A 797 13.52 18.13 -13.99
CA TYR A 797 12.58 17.08 -13.61
C TYR A 797 11.33 17.09 -14.49
N SER A 798 10.87 18.28 -14.89
CA SER A 798 9.79 18.42 -15.87
C SER A 798 10.16 17.79 -17.21
N TYR A 799 11.34 18.10 -17.75
CA TYR A 799 11.80 17.53 -19.02
C TYR A 799 12.00 16.01 -18.97
N ILE A 800 12.58 15.49 -17.89
CA ILE A 800 12.81 14.05 -17.70
C ILE A 800 11.48 13.29 -17.61
N PHE A 801 10.52 13.81 -16.86
CA PHE A 801 9.20 13.20 -16.75
C PHE A 801 8.50 13.15 -18.13
N ASN A 802 8.68 14.19 -18.95
CA ASN A 802 8.14 14.26 -20.30
C ASN A 802 8.81 13.24 -21.23
N ALA A 803 10.15 13.19 -21.22
CA ALA A 803 10.93 12.23 -21.99
C ALA A 803 10.53 10.79 -21.67
N HIS A 804 10.47 10.43 -20.38
CA HIS A 804 10.13 9.08 -19.95
C HIS A 804 8.73 8.64 -20.39
N SER A 805 7.75 9.53 -20.34
CA SER A 805 6.38 9.27 -20.81
C SER A 805 6.32 8.93 -22.31
N TYR A 806 7.12 9.63 -23.11
CA TYR A 806 7.25 9.37 -24.55
C TYR A 806 8.01 8.07 -24.80
N GLU A 807 9.09 7.84 -24.07
CA GLU A 807 9.96 6.67 -24.23
C GLU A 807 9.24 5.36 -23.89
N ILE A 808 8.36 5.35 -22.89
CA ILE A 808 7.48 4.17 -22.60
C ILE A 808 6.59 3.83 -23.81
N THR A 809 6.12 4.85 -24.53
CA THR A 809 5.29 4.66 -25.73
C THR A 809 6.14 4.14 -26.89
N ALA A 810 7.34 4.69 -27.06
CA ALA A 810 8.30 4.23 -28.04
C ALA A 810 8.67 2.77 -27.78
N TYR A 811 9.03 2.41 -26.54
CA TYR A 811 9.33 1.05 -26.13
C TYR A 811 8.20 0.06 -26.44
N SER A 812 6.95 0.40 -26.11
CA SER A 812 5.81 -0.47 -26.39
C SER A 812 5.59 -0.66 -27.90
N ALA A 813 5.76 0.40 -28.69
CA ALA A 813 5.66 0.31 -30.15
C ALA A 813 6.82 -0.51 -30.76
N THR A 814 8.04 -0.33 -30.27
CA THR A 814 9.22 -1.10 -30.67
C THR A 814 9.06 -2.58 -30.33
N MET A 815 8.63 -2.90 -29.10
CA MET A 815 8.41 -4.28 -28.69
C MET A 815 7.28 -4.96 -29.46
N GLN A 816 6.23 -4.23 -29.84
CA GLN A 816 5.19 -4.77 -30.70
C GLN A 816 5.78 -5.23 -32.03
N LEU A 817 6.65 -4.43 -32.66
CA LEU A 817 7.35 -4.84 -33.89
C LEU A 817 8.22 -6.08 -33.69
N PHE A 818 8.98 -6.15 -32.59
CA PHE A 818 9.78 -7.33 -32.26
C PHE A 818 8.90 -8.57 -32.14
N PHE A 819 7.80 -8.49 -31.37
CA PHE A 819 6.91 -9.61 -31.20
C PHE A 819 6.21 -10.00 -32.50
N ASP A 820 5.79 -9.04 -33.32
CA ASP A 820 5.18 -9.33 -34.62
C ASP A 820 6.18 -10.07 -35.52
N ALA A 821 7.43 -9.61 -35.59
CA ALA A 821 8.49 -10.26 -36.37
C ALA A 821 8.87 -11.66 -35.82
N VAL A 822 8.85 -11.86 -34.50
CA VAL A 822 9.16 -13.17 -33.89
C VAL A 822 7.99 -14.14 -34.02
N ASN A 823 6.76 -13.68 -33.82
CA ASN A 823 5.56 -14.52 -33.86
C ASN A 823 5.28 -15.04 -35.29
N THR A 824 5.61 -14.27 -36.33
CA THR A 824 5.50 -14.75 -37.71
C THR A 824 6.43 -15.93 -37.98
N VAL A 825 7.60 -16.01 -37.33
CA VAL A 825 8.51 -17.17 -37.45
C VAL A 825 7.83 -18.46 -36.95
N VAL A 826 7.11 -18.39 -35.83
CA VAL A 826 6.33 -19.52 -35.29
C VAL A 826 5.28 -19.97 -36.30
N PHE A 827 4.58 -19.02 -36.93
CA PHE A 827 3.60 -19.31 -37.98
C PHE A 827 4.26 -19.97 -39.20
N PHE A 828 5.42 -19.49 -39.65
CA PHE A 828 6.16 -20.10 -40.74
C PHE A 828 6.62 -21.52 -40.41
N PHE A 829 7.14 -21.78 -39.20
CA PHE A 829 7.50 -23.14 -38.79
C PHE A 829 6.30 -24.09 -38.81
N LEU A 830 5.13 -23.64 -38.35
CA LEU A 830 3.90 -24.42 -38.42
C LEU A 830 3.52 -24.75 -39.88
N LEU A 831 3.63 -23.78 -40.80
CA LEU A 831 3.34 -23.95 -42.23
C LEU A 831 4.36 -24.85 -42.94
N LEU A 832 5.62 -24.83 -42.50
CA LEU A 832 6.68 -25.65 -43.07
C LEU A 832 6.45 -27.15 -42.84
N ILE A 833 5.70 -27.56 -41.81
CA ILE A 833 5.41 -28.98 -41.55
C ILE A 833 4.59 -29.63 -42.69
N PRO A 834 3.37 -29.16 -43.03
CA PRO A 834 2.61 -29.70 -44.15
C PRO A 834 3.30 -29.44 -45.50
N PHE A 835 4.03 -28.34 -45.63
CA PHE A 835 4.77 -28.03 -46.86
C PHE A 835 5.92 -29.01 -47.10
N ALA A 836 6.70 -29.34 -46.07
CA ALA A 836 7.76 -30.35 -46.14
C ALA A 836 7.20 -31.73 -46.50
N TYR A 837 6.02 -32.08 -45.99
CA TYR A 837 5.32 -33.31 -46.39
C TYR A 837 4.92 -33.30 -47.87
N ILE A 838 4.29 -32.23 -48.35
CA ILE A 838 3.84 -32.12 -49.75
C ILE A 838 5.04 -32.09 -50.71
N LEU A 839 6.10 -31.36 -50.36
CA LEU A 839 7.30 -31.24 -51.17
C LEU A 839 8.10 -32.56 -51.23
N GLU A 840 8.16 -33.30 -50.12
CA GLU A 840 8.73 -34.67 -50.10
C GLU A 840 7.96 -35.58 -51.06
N ARG A 841 6.62 -35.53 -51.00
CA ARG A 841 5.74 -36.30 -51.90
C ARG A 841 5.91 -35.92 -53.37
N LEU A 842 6.12 -34.64 -53.65
CA LEU A 842 6.29 -34.11 -55.01
C LEU A 842 7.64 -34.51 -55.62
N LEU A 843 8.74 -34.38 -54.86
CA LEU A 843 10.10 -34.59 -55.38
C LEU A 843 10.56 -36.05 -55.29
N PHE A 844 10.43 -36.68 -54.11
CA PHE A 844 11.11 -37.93 -53.78
C PHE A 844 10.16 -39.13 -53.63
N SER A 845 8.98 -38.94 -53.01
CA SER A 845 7.95 -39.94 -52.75
C SER A 845 8.49 -41.24 -52.11
N LYS A 846 9.29 -41.09 -51.06
CA LYS A 846 9.86 -42.22 -50.31
C LYS A 846 8.86 -42.76 -49.29
N THR A 847 9.13 -43.93 -48.74
CA THR A 847 8.29 -44.63 -47.75
C THR A 847 9.11 -44.99 -46.51
N GLY A 848 8.42 -45.25 -45.39
CA GLY A 848 9.04 -45.61 -44.11
C GLY A 848 9.99 -44.53 -43.58
N VAL A 849 11.08 -44.97 -42.91
CA VAL A 849 12.07 -44.07 -42.28
C VAL A 849 12.72 -43.12 -43.28
N LYS A 850 12.94 -43.56 -44.53
CA LYS A 850 13.51 -42.69 -45.57
C LYS A 850 12.65 -41.44 -45.80
N ARG A 851 11.32 -41.54 -45.76
CA ARG A 851 10.42 -40.39 -45.88
C ARG A 851 10.70 -39.34 -44.79
N LEU A 852 10.85 -39.80 -43.55
CA LEU A 852 11.09 -38.92 -42.41
C LEU A 852 12.43 -38.18 -42.55
N ILE A 853 13.46 -38.86 -43.06
CA ILE A 853 14.76 -38.23 -43.38
C ILE A 853 14.59 -37.13 -44.45
N TYR A 854 13.92 -37.41 -45.56
CA TYR A 854 13.72 -36.40 -46.62
C TYR A 854 12.86 -35.22 -46.16
N MET A 855 11.80 -35.47 -45.38
CA MET A 855 11.01 -34.39 -44.78
C MET A 855 11.84 -33.51 -43.84
N THR A 856 12.70 -34.14 -43.02
CA THR A 856 13.61 -33.42 -42.10
C THR A 856 14.61 -32.56 -42.88
N VAL A 857 15.24 -33.11 -43.92
CA VAL A 857 16.18 -32.36 -44.76
C VAL A 857 15.49 -31.20 -45.47
N ILE A 858 14.30 -31.42 -46.03
CA ILE A 858 13.50 -30.36 -46.66
C ILE A 858 13.15 -29.27 -45.65
N PHE A 859 12.67 -29.65 -44.47
CA PHE A 859 12.32 -28.71 -43.40
C PHE A 859 13.53 -27.85 -43.02
N LEU A 860 14.68 -28.46 -42.74
CA LEU A 860 15.92 -27.76 -42.39
C LEU A 860 16.42 -26.86 -43.53
N ALA A 861 16.34 -27.29 -44.78
CA ALA A 861 16.72 -26.48 -45.94
C ALA A 861 15.82 -25.24 -46.08
N LEU A 862 14.50 -25.39 -45.91
CA LEU A 862 13.56 -24.27 -45.95
C LEU A 862 13.73 -23.33 -44.75
N CYS A 863 14.05 -23.87 -43.56
CA CYS A 863 14.45 -23.06 -42.42
C CYS A 863 15.71 -22.24 -42.71
N GLY A 864 16.70 -22.82 -43.41
CA GLY A 864 17.89 -22.10 -43.85
C GLY A 864 17.59 -20.97 -44.84
N VAL A 865 16.64 -21.16 -45.76
CA VAL A 865 16.18 -20.10 -46.66
C VAL A 865 15.47 -18.98 -45.90
N LEU A 866 14.56 -19.34 -44.98
CA LEU A 866 13.87 -18.35 -44.14
C LEU A 866 14.83 -17.63 -43.19
N TYR A 867 15.89 -18.28 -42.73
CA TYR A 867 16.92 -17.64 -41.92
C TYR A 867 17.59 -16.47 -42.66
N ILE A 868 17.77 -16.58 -43.98
CA ILE A 868 18.38 -15.52 -44.80
C ILE A 868 17.38 -14.40 -45.11
N ILE A 869 16.11 -14.75 -45.36
CA ILE A 869 15.11 -13.81 -45.90
C ILE A 869 14.29 -13.12 -44.80
N HIS A 870 13.98 -13.83 -43.71
CA HIS A 870 12.99 -13.39 -42.73
C HIS A 870 13.66 -12.79 -41.48
N PRO A 871 13.43 -11.50 -41.17
CA PRO A 871 14.14 -10.79 -40.10
C PRO A 871 13.94 -11.39 -38.71
N GLY A 872 12.76 -11.97 -38.44
CA GLY A 872 12.48 -12.65 -37.17
C GLY A 872 13.47 -13.78 -36.80
N PHE A 873 14.17 -14.36 -37.78
CA PHE A 873 15.23 -15.36 -37.52
C PHE A 873 16.52 -14.73 -36.97
N HIS A 874 16.75 -13.44 -37.18
CA HIS A 874 17.88 -12.73 -36.59
C HIS A 874 17.53 -12.04 -35.26
N LEU A 875 16.23 -11.74 -35.05
CA LEU A 875 15.74 -11.04 -33.85
C LEU A 875 15.44 -11.95 -32.66
N THR A 876 15.28 -13.26 -32.89
CA THR A 876 14.98 -14.22 -31.82
C THR A 876 16.24 -14.59 -31.04
N THR A 877 16.14 -14.60 -29.71
CA THR A 877 17.25 -15.00 -28.81
C THR A 877 17.77 -16.42 -29.08
N SER A 878 16.92 -17.33 -29.55
CA SER A 878 17.34 -18.66 -30.02
C SER A 878 16.38 -19.25 -31.06
N VAL A 879 16.58 -18.92 -32.34
CA VAL A 879 15.89 -19.62 -33.46
C VAL A 879 16.08 -21.13 -33.37
N TYR A 880 17.28 -21.57 -33.00
CA TYR A 880 17.64 -22.98 -33.02
C TYR A 880 16.77 -23.80 -32.08
N MET A 881 16.42 -23.27 -30.91
CA MET A 881 15.51 -23.92 -29.98
C MET A 881 14.10 -24.06 -30.55
N LEU A 882 13.58 -23.00 -31.17
CA LEU A 882 12.28 -23.05 -31.87
C LEU A 882 12.31 -24.08 -33.01
N MET A 883 13.36 -24.05 -33.83
CA MET A 883 13.56 -24.99 -34.94
C MET A 883 13.62 -26.44 -34.45
N ILE A 884 14.34 -26.72 -33.37
CA ILE A 884 14.40 -28.06 -32.74
C ILE A 884 13.02 -28.46 -32.21
N GLY A 885 12.31 -27.56 -31.51
CA GLY A 885 10.97 -27.82 -31.01
C GLY A 885 9.99 -28.21 -32.12
N PHE A 886 9.96 -27.43 -33.21
CA PHE A 886 9.12 -27.73 -34.37
C PHE A 886 9.58 -28.98 -35.14
N LEU A 887 10.88 -29.27 -35.16
CA LEU A 887 11.41 -30.52 -35.71
C LEU A 887 10.92 -31.72 -34.88
N VAL A 888 10.94 -31.63 -33.55
CA VAL A 888 10.41 -32.66 -32.64
C VAL A 888 8.91 -32.83 -32.87
N ILE A 889 8.15 -31.75 -33.04
CA ILE A 889 6.72 -31.81 -33.40
C ILE A 889 6.53 -32.52 -34.74
N LEU A 890 7.32 -32.19 -35.78
CA LEU A 890 7.25 -32.82 -37.10
C LEU A 890 7.50 -34.33 -37.01
N ILE A 891 8.56 -34.74 -36.30
CA ILE A 891 8.89 -36.16 -36.11
C ILE A 891 7.79 -36.87 -35.31
N SER A 892 7.28 -36.23 -34.26
CA SER A 892 6.23 -36.77 -33.38
C SER A 892 4.91 -36.92 -34.12
N LEU A 893 4.51 -35.95 -34.94
CA LEU A 893 3.28 -36.01 -35.76
C LEU A 893 3.34 -37.14 -36.79
N VAL A 894 4.50 -37.32 -37.44
CA VAL A 894 4.69 -38.43 -38.39
C VAL A 894 4.68 -39.77 -37.64
N GLY A 895 5.36 -39.87 -36.49
CA GLY A 895 5.38 -41.06 -35.65
C GLY A 895 3.99 -41.43 -35.14
N PHE A 896 3.26 -40.46 -34.59
CA PHE A 896 1.86 -40.62 -34.17
C PHE A 896 0.98 -41.05 -35.36
N GLY A 897 1.16 -40.46 -36.54
CA GLY A 897 0.44 -40.86 -37.75
C GLY A 897 0.69 -42.32 -38.14
N VAL A 898 1.93 -42.81 -38.04
CA VAL A 898 2.27 -44.23 -38.31
C VAL A 898 1.62 -45.15 -37.27
N ILE A 899 1.72 -44.81 -35.98
CA ILE A 899 1.12 -45.60 -34.90
C ILE A 899 -0.40 -45.62 -35.05
N TYR A 900 -1.03 -44.47 -35.28
CA TYR A 900 -2.47 -44.35 -35.52
C TYR A 900 -2.90 -45.18 -36.72
N LEU A 901 -2.12 -45.21 -37.81
CA LEU A 901 -2.41 -46.05 -38.97
C LEU A 901 -2.33 -47.54 -38.63
N GLY A 902 -1.31 -47.96 -37.87
CA GLY A 902 -1.19 -49.33 -37.41
C GLY A 902 -2.36 -49.73 -36.49
N PHE A 903 -2.73 -48.84 -35.57
CA PHE A 903 -3.85 -49.03 -34.65
C PHE A 903 -5.19 -49.05 -35.39
N SER A 904 -5.40 -48.14 -36.34
CA SER A 904 -6.61 -48.07 -37.17
C SER A 904 -6.73 -49.29 -38.09
N ALA A 905 -5.62 -49.77 -38.66
CA ALA A 905 -5.59 -51.02 -39.41
C ALA A 905 -5.96 -52.21 -38.52
N TYR A 906 -5.36 -52.31 -37.33
CA TYR A 906 -5.69 -53.35 -36.35
C TYR A 906 -7.16 -53.30 -35.91
N PHE A 907 -7.71 -52.13 -35.58
CA PHE A 907 -9.12 -51.97 -35.24
C PHE A 907 -10.04 -52.26 -36.41
N LYS A 908 -9.63 -51.95 -37.65
CA LYS A 908 -10.35 -52.32 -38.86
C LYS A 908 -10.39 -53.85 -38.99
N ASP A 909 -9.26 -54.54 -38.78
CA ASP A 909 -9.18 -56.01 -38.81
C ASP A 909 -10.02 -56.66 -37.69
N VAL A 910 -9.99 -56.12 -36.47
CA VAL A 910 -10.86 -56.55 -35.36
C VAL A 910 -12.34 -56.32 -35.69
N ARG A 911 -12.70 -55.15 -36.23
CA ARG A 911 -14.08 -54.83 -36.65
C ARG A 911 -14.55 -55.74 -37.79
N TYR A 912 -13.67 -56.09 -38.73
CA TYR A 912 -13.94 -57.11 -39.76
C TYR A 912 -14.26 -58.48 -39.15
N GLY A 913 -13.54 -58.87 -38.08
CA GLY A 913 -13.77 -60.11 -37.35
C GLY A 913 -15.11 -60.19 -36.61
N TYR A 914 -15.67 -59.05 -36.17
CA TYR A 914 -16.92 -59.00 -35.39
C TYR A 914 -18.19 -58.64 -36.20
N VAL A 915 -18.08 -57.84 -37.26
CA VAL A 915 -19.25 -57.21 -37.94
C VAL A 915 -19.50 -57.76 -39.36
N GLY A 916 -18.54 -58.50 -39.94
CA GLY A 916 -18.65 -59.05 -41.29
C GLY A 916 -18.51 -57.99 -42.42
N PRO A 917 -18.43 -58.40 -43.70
CA PRO A 917 -17.89 -57.56 -44.79
C PRO A 917 -18.79 -56.42 -45.29
N HIS A 918 -19.95 -56.18 -44.70
CA HIS A 918 -20.89 -55.18 -45.17
C HIS A 918 -20.91 -53.96 -44.26
N PHE A 919 -20.05 -53.00 -44.62
CA PHE A 919 -20.05 -51.53 -44.39
C PHE A 919 -18.60 -51.04 -44.23
N SER A 920 -17.86 -51.07 -45.34
CA SER A 920 -16.66 -50.25 -45.50
C SER A 920 -17.06 -48.97 -46.23
N GLU A 921 -17.76 -48.05 -45.54
CA GLU A 921 -17.73 -46.67 -45.98
C GLU A 921 -16.26 -46.23 -46.02
N ILE A 922 -15.82 -45.72 -47.16
CA ILE A 922 -14.50 -45.10 -47.24
C ILE A 922 -14.54 -43.96 -46.23
N ASP A 923 -13.75 -44.09 -45.17
CA ASP A 923 -13.56 -43.03 -44.20
C ASP A 923 -13.25 -41.74 -44.97
N LYS A 924 -14.04 -40.69 -44.76
CA LYS A 924 -13.93 -39.43 -45.50
C LYS A 924 -12.49 -38.89 -45.42
N ALA A 925 -11.79 -39.15 -44.32
CA ALA A 925 -10.38 -38.78 -44.18
C ALA A 925 -9.43 -39.67 -45.02
N SER A 926 -9.73 -40.96 -45.21
CA SER A 926 -9.01 -41.84 -46.15
C SER A 926 -9.23 -41.46 -47.62
N ALA A 927 -10.47 -41.11 -48.01
CA ALA A 927 -10.79 -40.61 -49.36
C ALA A 927 -10.05 -39.30 -49.67
N ALA A 928 -10.09 -38.34 -48.74
CA ALA A 928 -9.39 -37.07 -48.86
C ALA A 928 -7.86 -37.27 -49.00
N ARG A 929 -7.26 -38.16 -48.20
CA ARG A 929 -5.82 -38.48 -48.29
C ARG A 929 -5.45 -39.16 -49.62
N MET A 930 -6.30 -40.05 -50.12
CA MET A 930 -6.09 -40.70 -51.42
C MET A 930 -6.18 -39.67 -52.55
N ALA A 931 -7.17 -38.78 -52.52
CA ALA A 931 -7.30 -37.67 -53.48
C ALA A 931 -6.06 -36.75 -53.45
N LEU A 932 -5.54 -36.42 -52.26
CA LEU A 932 -4.34 -35.60 -52.09
C LEU A 932 -3.10 -36.32 -52.65
N SER A 933 -2.92 -37.62 -52.36
CA SER A 933 -1.81 -38.42 -52.89
C SER A 933 -1.87 -38.59 -54.40
N ILE A 934 -3.07 -38.77 -54.99
CA ILE A 934 -3.28 -38.83 -56.44
C ILE A 934 -2.99 -37.47 -57.07
N GLY A 935 -3.43 -36.38 -56.43
CA GLY A 935 -3.11 -35.01 -56.84
C GLY A 935 -1.61 -34.77 -56.95
N VAL A 936 -0.84 -35.10 -55.90
CA VAL A 936 0.63 -34.92 -55.91
C VAL A 936 1.32 -35.83 -56.93
N ASN A 937 0.88 -37.08 -57.08
CA ASN A 937 1.43 -37.98 -58.10
C ASN A 937 1.20 -37.45 -59.53
N ASN A 938 0.05 -36.84 -59.79
CA ASN A 938 -0.25 -36.22 -61.10
C ASN A 938 0.61 -34.98 -61.36
N MET A 939 0.81 -34.13 -60.34
CA MET A 939 1.74 -32.99 -60.43
C MET A 939 3.18 -33.44 -60.74
N ARG A 940 3.61 -34.59 -60.21
CA ARG A 940 4.93 -35.18 -60.49
C ARG A 940 5.06 -35.76 -61.90
N ARG A 941 3.97 -36.24 -62.50
CA ARG A 941 3.98 -36.81 -63.86
C ARG A 941 4.21 -35.74 -64.94
N ARG A 942 3.74 -34.50 -64.70
CA ARG A 942 3.85 -33.35 -65.63
C ARG A 942 4.77 -32.24 -65.09
N ARG A 943 6.03 -32.59 -64.77
CA ARG A 943 6.99 -31.74 -64.03
C ARG A 943 7.17 -30.33 -64.59
N PHE A 944 7.28 -30.17 -65.91
CA PHE A 944 7.51 -28.86 -66.54
C PHE A 944 6.29 -27.93 -66.38
N ARG A 945 5.08 -28.46 -66.56
CA ARG A 945 3.84 -27.70 -66.37
C ARG A 945 3.61 -27.33 -64.91
N THR A 946 3.83 -28.28 -64.00
CA THR A 946 3.75 -28.03 -62.55
C THR A 946 4.72 -26.94 -62.12
N LEU A 947 5.95 -26.95 -62.65
CA LEU A 947 6.95 -25.92 -62.37
C LEU A 947 6.50 -24.54 -62.86
N LEU A 948 6.02 -24.42 -64.10
CA LEU A 948 5.52 -23.16 -64.66
C LEU A 948 4.31 -22.63 -63.90
N ASN A 949 3.36 -23.52 -63.54
CA ASN A 949 2.19 -23.14 -62.74
C ASN A 949 2.61 -22.67 -61.34
N MET A 950 3.53 -23.37 -60.68
CA MET A 950 4.06 -22.93 -59.38
C MET A 950 4.79 -21.60 -59.45
N ILE A 951 5.66 -21.39 -60.44
CA ILE A 951 6.36 -20.10 -60.64
C ILE A 951 5.35 -18.97 -60.86
N THR A 952 4.33 -19.22 -61.68
CA THR A 952 3.28 -18.23 -61.96
C THR A 952 2.50 -17.87 -60.69
N ILE A 953 2.09 -18.87 -59.91
CA ILE A 953 1.40 -18.66 -58.63
C ILE A 953 2.32 -17.89 -57.66
N ILE A 954 3.59 -18.27 -57.57
CA ILE A 954 4.57 -17.61 -56.70
C ILE A 954 4.73 -16.15 -57.10
N ILE A 955 4.89 -15.83 -58.39
CA ILE A 955 5.04 -14.45 -58.87
C ILE A 955 3.78 -13.64 -58.59
N ILE A 956 2.59 -14.20 -58.82
CA ILE A 956 1.31 -13.52 -58.56
C ILE A 956 1.17 -13.22 -57.06
N VAL A 957 1.36 -14.23 -56.21
CA VAL A 957 1.25 -14.08 -54.76
C VAL A 957 2.31 -13.12 -54.23
N PHE A 958 3.56 -13.23 -54.70
CA PHE A 958 4.65 -12.30 -54.34
C PHE A 958 4.34 -10.87 -54.76
N SER A 959 3.85 -10.66 -55.98
CA SER A 959 3.46 -9.33 -56.47
C SER A 959 2.33 -8.77 -55.62
N MET A 960 1.29 -9.56 -55.32
CA MET A 960 0.19 -9.13 -54.46
C MET A 960 0.67 -8.72 -53.07
N ILE A 961 1.49 -9.54 -52.42
CA ILE A 961 2.02 -9.26 -51.07
C ILE A 961 2.90 -8.00 -51.10
N SER A 962 3.71 -7.81 -52.14
CA SER A 962 4.58 -6.65 -52.29
C SER A 962 3.83 -5.32 -52.47
N PHE A 963 2.56 -5.35 -52.92
CA PHE A 963 1.72 -4.15 -53.10
C PHE A 963 0.76 -3.88 -51.93
N THR A 964 0.71 -4.77 -50.94
CA THR A 964 -0.12 -4.60 -49.74
C THR A 964 0.73 -4.12 -48.56
N SER A 965 0.54 -2.86 -48.15
CA SER A 965 1.08 -2.34 -46.88
C SER A 965 -0.08 -2.14 -45.89
N LEU A 966 0.07 -2.66 -44.67
CA LEU A 966 -0.86 -2.45 -43.57
C LEU A 966 -0.23 -1.45 -42.61
N GLU A 967 -0.78 -0.24 -42.54
CA GLU A 967 -0.32 0.78 -41.60
C GLU A 967 -1.26 0.86 -40.39
N LEU A 968 -0.69 0.96 -39.19
CA LEU A 968 -1.43 1.25 -37.96
C LEU A 968 -1.11 2.66 -37.51
N LEU A 969 -1.95 3.63 -37.87
CA LEU A 969 -1.80 5.02 -37.43
C LEU A 969 -2.46 5.18 -36.07
N SER A 970 -1.72 5.71 -35.10
CA SER A 970 -2.29 6.14 -33.81
C SER A 970 -2.75 7.57 -33.94
N ILE A 971 -4.06 7.78 -33.89
CA ILE A 971 -4.65 9.11 -33.94
C ILE A 971 -5.29 9.35 -32.58
N THR A 972 -4.93 10.46 -31.93
CA THR A 972 -5.68 10.93 -30.78
C THR A 972 -6.99 11.49 -31.31
N GLN A 973 -8.09 10.80 -31.04
CA GLN A 973 -9.41 11.28 -31.41
C GLN A 973 -9.99 12.05 -30.23
N SER A 974 -10.54 13.22 -30.54
CA SER A 974 -11.40 13.95 -29.62
C SER A 974 -12.84 13.53 -29.86
N TYR A 975 -13.52 13.06 -28.82
CA TYR A 975 -14.97 12.85 -28.86
C TYR A 975 -15.66 14.11 -28.29
N PRO A 976 -16.47 14.83 -29.08
CA PRO A 976 -17.24 15.95 -28.57
C PRO A 976 -18.36 15.43 -27.66
N SER A 977 -18.51 16.01 -26.47
CA SER A 977 -19.58 15.62 -25.51
C SER A 977 -20.95 16.19 -25.87
N GLY A 978 -20.99 17.27 -26.67
CA GLY A 978 -22.23 17.97 -27.05
C GLY A 978 -22.69 19.06 -26.07
N SER A 979 -21.96 19.24 -24.96
CA SER A 979 -22.20 20.27 -23.93
C SER A 979 -21.20 21.43 -24.05
N ASN A 980 -21.62 22.62 -23.60
CA ASN A 980 -20.74 23.79 -23.51
C ASN A 980 -19.78 23.65 -22.32
N PRO A 981 -18.49 24.01 -22.46
CA PRO A 981 -17.52 23.92 -21.37
C PRO A 981 -17.78 24.99 -20.31
N THR A 982 -17.58 24.65 -19.03
CA THR A 982 -17.67 25.60 -17.91
C THR A 982 -16.51 26.59 -17.85
N TYR A 983 -15.34 26.19 -18.37
CA TYR A 983 -14.18 27.06 -18.54
C TYR A 983 -13.35 26.64 -19.75
N ASN A 984 -12.54 27.56 -20.29
CA ASN A 984 -11.55 27.24 -21.30
C ASN A 984 -10.27 26.74 -20.61
N GLY A 985 -10.00 25.45 -20.69
CA GLY A 985 -8.89 24.82 -19.97
C GLY A 985 -8.84 23.32 -20.17
N ILE A 986 -7.88 22.68 -19.50
CA ILE A 986 -7.63 21.24 -19.61
C ILE A 986 -7.82 20.61 -18.24
N LEU A 987 -8.79 19.71 -18.14
CA LEU A 987 -8.99 18.85 -16.98
C LEU A 987 -8.17 17.58 -17.14
N ILE A 988 -7.36 17.29 -16.12
CA ILE A 988 -6.57 16.07 -16.00
C ILE A 988 -7.11 15.27 -14.82
N LYS A 989 -7.60 14.06 -15.10
CA LYS A 989 -8.03 13.06 -14.12
C LYS A 989 -7.30 11.75 -14.39
N ASN A 990 -7.16 10.91 -13.37
CA ASN A 990 -6.76 9.54 -13.64
C ASN A 990 -7.91 8.82 -14.38
N PRO A 991 -7.64 8.04 -15.44
CA PRO A 991 -8.68 7.24 -16.11
C PRO A 991 -9.40 6.25 -15.17
N ARG A 992 -8.83 5.98 -13.98
CA ARG A 992 -9.46 5.21 -12.92
C ARG A 992 -10.01 6.15 -11.83
N PRO A 993 -11.32 6.13 -11.56
CA PRO A 993 -12.00 7.11 -10.69
C PRO A 993 -11.43 7.30 -9.27
N MET A 994 -10.70 6.31 -8.74
CA MET A 994 -10.16 6.31 -7.36
C MET A 994 -8.64 6.30 -7.28
N GLN A 995 -7.94 6.37 -8.42
CA GLN A 995 -6.49 6.36 -8.41
C GLN A 995 -5.98 7.80 -8.27
N PRO A 996 -5.20 8.12 -7.21
CA PRO A 996 -4.72 9.48 -6.98
C PRO A 996 -3.63 9.87 -7.98
N ILE A 997 -3.46 11.18 -8.14
CA ILE A 997 -2.38 11.83 -8.88
C ILE A 997 -1.26 12.16 -7.90
N ALA A 998 -0.01 11.94 -8.31
CA ALA A 998 1.18 12.23 -7.53
C ALA A 998 1.22 13.70 -7.08
N LYS A 999 1.65 13.96 -5.84
CA LYS A 999 1.62 15.29 -5.21
C LYS A 999 2.54 16.31 -5.91
N GLU A 1000 3.49 15.83 -6.71
CA GLU A 1000 4.45 16.60 -7.48
C GLU A 1000 3.89 17.08 -8.83
N MET A 1001 2.82 16.44 -9.33
CA MET A 1001 2.31 16.70 -10.68
C MET A 1001 1.91 18.17 -10.92
N PRO A 1002 1.26 18.88 -9.98
CA PRO A 1002 0.97 20.30 -10.14
C PRO A 1002 2.22 21.15 -10.38
N GLU A 1003 3.33 20.85 -9.69
CA GLU A 1003 4.60 21.57 -9.87
C GLU A 1003 5.22 21.24 -11.24
N ILE A 1004 5.26 19.97 -11.64
CA ILE A 1004 5.80 19.53 -12.93
C ILE A 1004 5.08 20.25 -14.09
N LEU A 1005 3.75 20.31 -14.03
CA LEU A 1005 2.92 20.98 -15.04
C LEU A 1005 3.12 22.51 -15.02
N ARG A 1006 3.38 23.10 -13.84
CA ARG A 1006 3.67 24.52 -13.71
C ARG A 1006 4.96 24.90 -14.43
N TYR A 1007 6.01 24.09 -14.31
CA TYR A 1007 7.27 24.33 -15.02
C TYR A 1007 7.16 24.05 -16.52
N GLU A 1008 6.39 23.03 -16.92
CA GLU A 1008 6.21 22.68 -18.34
C GLU A 1008 5.55 23.83 -19.14
N TYR A 1009 4.52 24.46 -18.57
CA TYR A 1009 3.74 25.51 -19.24
C TYR A 1009 4.04 26.94 -18.73
N GLY A 1010 5.00 27.07 -17.81
CA GLY A 1010 5.48 28.33 -17.25
C GLY A 1010 4.65 28.86 -16.06
N ASN A 1011 5.32 29.63 -15.18
CA ASN A 1011 4.80 30.12 -13.90
C ASN A 1011 3.54 31.00 -13.97
N GLN A 1012 3.18 31.50 -15.15
CA GLN A 1012 1.95 32.28 -15.36
C GLN A 1012 0.73 31.42 -15.70
N THR A 1013 0.92 30.10 -15.83
CA THR A 1013 -0.16 29.13 -16.06
C THR A 1013 -1.00 28.98 -14.80
N LEU A 1014 -2.32 29.07 -14.94
CA LEU A 1014 -3.25 28.78 -13.86
C LEU A 1014 -3.31 27.26 -13.67
N ILE A 1015 -3.01 26.80 -12.46
CA ILE A 1015 -3.16 25.40 -12.07
C ILE A 1015 -4.02 25.37 -10.82
N ALA A 1016 -5.11 24.60 -10.86
CA ALA A 1016 -5.95 24.32 -9.70
C ALA A 1016 -5.93 22.81 -9.45
N GLN A 1017 -5.52 22.41 -8.26
CA GLN A 1017 -5.56 21.04 -7.79
C GLN A 1017 -6.79 20.83 -6.91
N ARG A 1018 -7.41 19.65 -7.02
CA ARG A 1018 -8.52 19.27 -6.14
C ARG A 1018 -8.14 18.06 -5.32
N VAL A 1019 -8.20 18.25 -4.00
CA VAL A 1019 -7.74 17.30 -3.00
C VAL A 1019 -8.96 16.73 -2.30
N TRP A 1020 -9.05 15.41 -2.18
CA TRP A 1020 -10.10 14.79 -1.38
C TRP A 1020 -9.48 14.16 -0.13
N MET A 1021 -10.18 14.30 0.98
CA MET A 1021 -9.83 13.68 2.26
C MET A 1021 -11.08 13.04 2.84
N TYR A 1022 -10.97 11.77 3.20
CA TYR A 1022 -12.04 11.02 3.85
C TYR A 1022 -11.68 10.80 5.33
N PRO A 1023 -12.52 11.24 6.27
CA PRO A 1023 -12.27 11.11 7.69
C PRO A 1023 -12.43 9.66 8.17
N ALA A 1024 -11.98 9.44 9.41
CA ALA A 1024 -12.31 8.22 10.16
C ALA A 1024 -13.82 7.98 10.15
N ASN A 1025 -14.22 6.76 9.83
CA ASN A 1025 -15.58 6.24 9.75
C ASN A 1025 -16.46 6.94 8.74
N LEU A 1026 -15.84 7.70 7.82
CA LEU A 1026 -16.56 8.56 6.88
C LEU A 1026 -17.48 9.54 7.63
N ALA A 1027 -17.08 10.00 8.82
CA ALA A 1027 -17.86 10.92 9.64
C ALA A 1027 -16.96 11.89 10.43
N ILE A 1028 -17.22 13.19 10.29
CA ILE A 1028 -16.80 14.27 11.18
C ILE A 1028 -18.07 14.84 11.78
N HIS A 1029 -18.18 14.75 13.10
CA HIS A 1029 -19.30 15.29 13.84
C HIS A 1029 -19.03 16.75 14.18
N ILE A 1030 -19.91 17.64 13.71
CA ILE A 1030 -19.89 19.06 14.04
C ILE A 1030 -21.00 19.30 15.06
N THR A 1031 -20.63 19.75 16.25
CA THR A 1031 -21.57 20.04 17.34
C THR A 1031 -21.66 21.55 17.56
N GLY A 1032 -22.88 22.06 17.69
CA GLY A 1032 -23.15 23.45 18.03
C GLY A 1032 -24.25 23.58 19.09
N PRO A 1033 -24.65 24.82 19.43
CA PRO A 1033 -25.63 25.11 20.47
C PRO A 1033 -27.01 24.46 20.27
N GLU A 1034 -27.42 24.24 19.02
CA GLU A 1034 -28.76 23.76 18.67
C GLU A 1034 -28.81 22.26 18.32
N GLY A 1035 -27.64 21.65 18.05
CA GLY A 1035 -27.58 20.25 17.64
C GLY A 1035 -26.25 19.82 17.02
N GLU A 1036 -26.29 18.68 16.35
CA GLU A 1036 -25.13 18.02 15.75
C GLU A 1036 -25.40 17.70 14.27
N TYR A 1037 -24.35 17.78 13.44
CA TYR A 1037 -24.40 17.41 12.03
C TYR A 1037 -23.18 16.59 11.62
N VAL A 1038 -23.35 15.67 10.66
CA VAL A 1038 -22.29 14.76 10.21
C VAL A 1038 -21.79 15.12 8.81
N ILE A 1039 -20.48 15.28 8.68
CA ILE A 1039 -19.77 15.51 7.42
C ILE A 1039 -19.03 14.23 7.03
N LYS A 1040 -19.11 13.81 5.77
CA LYS A 1040 -18.51 12.56 5.28
C LYS A 1040 -17.20 12.73 4.52
N ALA A 1041 -16.88 13.93 4.04
CA ALA A 1041 -15.63 14.20 3.34
C ALA A 1041 -15.19 15.66 3.47
N VAL A 1042 -13.90 15.90 3.26
CA VAL A 1042 -13.32 17.23 3.13
C VAL A 1042 -12.80 17.41 1.70
N LEU A 1043 -13.23 18.50 1.07
CA LEU A 1043 -12.84 18.89 -0.28
C LEU A 1043 -11.86 20.05 -0.23
N GLY A 1044 -10.61 19.80 -0.62
CA GLY A 1044 -9.58 20.82 -0.78
C GLY A 1044 -9.64 21.46 -2.16
N LEU A 1045 -9.88 22.77 -2.24
CA LEU A 1045 -9.91 23.54 -3.49
C LEU A 1045 -8.86 24.66 -3.47
N ASP A 1046 -8.21 24.87 -4.62
CA ASP A 1046 -7.31 26.01 -4.77
C ASP A 1046 -8.08 27.33 -4.81
N PRO A 1047 -7.52 28.44 -4.28
CA PRO A 1047 -8.16 29.76 -4.37
C PRO A 1047 -8.49 30.20 -5.80
N SER A 1048 -7.77 29.70 -6.81
CA SER A 1048 -8.01 29.95 -8.24
C SER A 1048 -9.21 29.21 -8.82
N GLU A 1049 -9.81 28.25 -8.12
CA GLU A 1049 -10.97 27.48 -8.63
C GLU A 1049 -12.17 28.38 -8.96
N LYS A 1050 -12.29 29.55 -8.31
CA LYS A 1050 -13.28 30.59 -8.62
C LYS A 1050 -13.23 31.10 -10.08
N GLU A 1051 -12.07 31.02 -10.73
CA GLU A 1051 -11.87 31.43 -12.13
C GLU A 1051 -12.20 30.31 -13.13
N LEU A 1052 -12.50 29.11 -12.62
CA LEU A 1052 -12.74 27.89 -13.38
C LEU A 1052 -14.20 27.47 -13.27
N THR A 1053 -14.53 26.66 -12.27
CA THR A 1053 -15.89 26.15 -12.05
C THR A 1053 -16.77 27.12 -11.26
N SER A 1054 -16.19 28.25 -10.81
CA SER A 1054 -16.85 29.31 -10.05
C SER A 1054 -17.63 28.82 -8.80
N PRO A 1055 -17.03 27.96 -7.95
CA PRO A 1055 -17.66 27.48 -6.72
C PRO A 1055 -17.98 28.59 -5.71
N ASP A 1056 -17.40 29.77 -5.86
CA ASP A 1056 -17.69 30.93 -5.03
C ASP A 1056 -19.12 31.47 -5.20
N TYR A 1057 -19.81 31.18 -6.32
CA TYR A 1057 -21.23 31.54 -6.48
C TYR A 1057 -22.17 30.81 -5.51
N SER A 1058 -21.77 29.65 -4.97
CA SER A 1058 -22.57 28.98 -3.95
C SER A 1058 -22.45 29.64 -2.58
N ILE A 1059 -21.46 30.53 -2.35
CA ILE A 1059 -21.29 31.19 -1.06
C ILE A 1059 -22.46 32.15 -0.84
N MET A 1060 -23.28 31.82 0.16
CA MET A 1060 -24.39 32.65 0.60
C MET A 1060 -23.90 33.77 1.52
N GLN A 1061 -22.92 33.47 2.37
CA GLN A 1061 -22.41 34.36 3.41
C GLN A 1061 -20.89 34.16 3.57
N GLY A 1062 -20.14 35.25 3.78
CA GLY A 1062 -18.68 35.19 3.95
C GLY A 1062 -17.92 35.46 2.65
N ARG A 1063 -16.79 34.77 2.44
CA ARG A 1063 -15.89 35.00 1.31
C ARG A 1063 -15.22 33.73 0.79
N TRP A 1064 -14.77 33.76 -0.46
CA TRP A 1064 -13.87 32.75 -1.02
C TRP A 1064 -12.45 32.83 -0.42
N PHE A 1065 -11.65 31.78 -0.63
CA PHE A 1065 -10.28 31.65 -0.17
C PHE A 1065 -9.33 32.69 -0.77
N ARG A 1066 -8.31 33.08 0.02
CA ARG A 1066 -7.12 33.84 -0.38
C ARG A 1066 -5.91 32.91 -0.41
N LYS A 1067 -4.87 33.28 -1.17
CA LYS A 1067 -3.62 32.48 -1.24
C LYS A 1067 -2.89 32.35 0.10
N THR A 1068 -3.09 33.28 1.02
CA THR A 1068 -2.48 33.27 2.37
C THR A 1068 -3.33 32.55 3.40
N ASP A 1069 -4.54 32.13 3.06
CA ASP A 1069 -5.42 31.47 4.03
C ASP A 1069 -4.89 30.07 4.35
N ARG A 1070 -4.76 29.79 5.64
CA ARG A 1070 -4.42 28.49 6.23
C ARG A 1070 -5.42 28.22 7.35
N TYR A 1071 -5.75 26.95 7.57
CA TYR A 1071 -6.71 26.52 8.61
C TYR A 1071 -8.03 27.34 8.62
N VAL A 1072 -8.63 27.50 7.43
CA VAL A 1072 -9.96 28.11 7.25
C VAL A 1072 -10.90 27.14 6.54
N ALA A 1073 -12.19 27.23 6.82
CA ALA A 1073 -13.19 26.35 6.24
C ALA A 1073 -14.42 27.10 5.72
N LEU A 1074 -15.03 26.54 4.67
CA LEU A 1074 -16.39 26.85 4.24
C LEU A 1074 -17.28 25.65 4.58
N ILE A 1075 -18.41 25.93 5.22
CA ILE A 1075 -19.38 24.91 5.65
C ILE A 1075 -20.69 25.03 4.86
N PRO A 1076 -21.44 23.94 4.66
CA PRO A 1076 -22.73 24.00 4.00
C PRO A 1076 -23.76 24.65 4.94
N SER A 1077 -24.78 25.31 4.37
CA SER A 1077 -25.87 25.93 5.15
C SER A 1077 -26.58 24.94 6.06
N THR A 1078 -26.66 23.66 5.66
CA THR A 1078 -27.24 22.58 6.45
C THR A 1078 -26.52 22.35 7.79
N VAL A 1079 -25.23 22.62 7.88
CA VAL A 1079 -24.50 22.55 9.16
C VAL A 1079 -24.94 23.68 10.07
N VAL A 1080 -25.02 24.90 9.56
CA VAL A 1080 -25.46 26.07 10.35
C VAL A 1080 -26.90 25.87 10.84
N ASP A 1081 -27.79 25.45 9.95
CA ASP A 1081 -29.21 25.23 10.26
C ASP A 1081 -29.44 24.11 11.29
N ALA A 1082 -28.57 23.08 11.31
CA ALA A 1082 -28.70 21.94 12.22
C ALA A 1082 -27.98 22.11 13.56
N THR A 1083 -26.90 22.89 13.59
CA THR A 1083 -26.02 23.03 14.77
C THR A 1083 -26.18 24.37 15.47
N GLY A 1084 -26.68 25.40 14.79
CA GLY A 1084 -26.76 26.77 15.32
C GLY A 1084 -25.40 27.46 15.47
N ILE A 1085 -24.34 26.94 14.85
CA ILE A 1085 -22.99 27.54 14.91
C ILE A 1085 -22.97 28.89 14.19
N ASP A 1086 -22.49 29.93 14.88
CA ASP A 1086 -22.21 31.22 14.24
C ASP A 1086 -20.95 31.10 13.38
N TRP A 1087 -21.09 31.31 12.08
CA TRP A 1087 -19.97 31.27 11.16
C TRP A 1087 -19.04 32.49 11.30
N ARG A 1088 -19.47 33.59 11.93
CA ARG A 1088 -18.69 34.83 12.03
C ARG A 1088 -17.60 34.73 13.10
N GLY A 1089 -16.45 34.18 12.70
CA GLY A 1089 -15.37 33.90 13.64
C GLY A 1089 -15.64 32.66 14.48
N GLY A 1090 -16.61 31.83 14.07
CA GLY A 1090 -16.78 30.49 14.61
C GLY A 1090 -15.66 29.57 14.14
N HIS A 1091 -15.52 28.48 14.87
CA HIS A 1091 -14.44 27.53 14.76
C HIS A 1091 -15.01 26.11 14.61
N ILE A 1092 -14.39 25.29 13.78
CA ILE A 1092 -14.72 23.86 13.66
C ILE A 1092 -13.46 23.02 13.74
N LEU A 1093 -13.58 21.86 14.36
CA LEU A 1093 -12.50 20.90 14.42
C LEU A 1093 -12.58 19.95 13.23
N ILE A 1094 -11.55 19.96 12.39
CA ILE A 1094 -11.39 18.99 11.31
C ILE A 1094 -10.17 18.15 11.65
N GLY A 1095 -10.43 16.97 12.20
CA GLY A 1095 -9.39 16.03 12.55
C GLY A 1095 -8.38 16.63 13.52
N GLY A 1096 -8.83 17.22 14.63
CA GLY A 1096 -7.98 17.79 15.69
C GLY A 1096 -7.35 19.16 15.40
N LEU A 1097 -7.51 19.69 14.18
CA LEU A 1097 -7.08 21.04 13.82
C LEU A 1097 -8.26 22.00 13.88
N ASP A 1098 -8.01 23.18 14.42
CA ASP A 1098 -8.99 24.24 14.56
C ASP A 1098 -9.05 25.09 13.28
N PHE A 1099 -10.21 25.09 12.63
CA PHE A 1099 -10.47 25.83 11.40
C PHE A 1099 -11.42 26.98 11.65
N VAL A 1100 -10.98 28.18 11.29
CA VAL A 1100 -11.85 29.36 11.30
C VAL A 1100 -12.86 29.24 10.17
N ILE A 1101 -14.15 29.32 10.49
CA ILE A 1101 -15.21 29.39 9.48
C ILE A 1101 -15.13 30.78 8.83
N ILE A 1102 -14.97 30.82 7.50
CA ILE A 1102 -14.90 32.08 6.74
C ILE A 1102 -16.11 32.32 5.84
N GLY A 1103 -17.03 31.36 5.77
CA GLY A 1103 -18.25 31.47 5.00
C GLY A 1103 -19.11 30.21 4.99
N VAL A 1104 -20.32 30.38 4.48
CA VAL A 1104 -21.38 29.37 4.38
C VAL A 1104 -21.84 29.28 2.94
N TYR A 1105 -21.94 28.07 2.40
CA TYR A 1105 -22.37 27.84 1.01
C TYR A 1105 -23.69 27.07 0.90
N ASP A 1106 -24.40 27.28 -0.21
CA ASP A 1106 -25.60 26.53 -0.58
C ASP A 1106 -25.20 25.20 -1.24
N PRO A 1107 -25.50 24.05 -0.61
CA PRO A 1107 -25.12 22.75 -1.15
C PRO A 1107 -25.90 22.37 -2.43
N VAL A 1108 -27.12 22.88 -2.63
CA VAL A 1108 -27.90 22.61 -3.85
C VAL A 1108 -27.27 23.32 -5.05
N VAL A 1109 -26.85 24.58 -4.85
CA VAL A 1109 -26.13 25.33 -5.87
C VAL A 1109 -24.77 24.68 -6.15
N PHE A 1110 -24.05 24.25 -5.10
CA PHE A 1110 -22.74 23.61 -5.26
C PHE A 1110 -22.81 22.26 -5.98
N ASP A 1111 -23.79 21.40 -5.67
CA ASP A 1111 -23.99 20.10 -6.34
C ASP A 1111 -24.34 20.25 -7.83
N SER A 1112 -24.82 21.43 -8.26
CA SER A 1112 -25.12 21.73 -9.67
C SER A 1112 -23.89 22.12 -10.50
N ILE A 1113 -22.74 22.34 -9.86
CA ILE A 1113 -21.50 22.75 -10.53
C ILE A 1113 -20.87 21.54 -11.22
N MET A 1114 -20.95 21.53 -12.55
CA MET A 1114 -20.38 20.49 -13.39
C MET A 1114 -18.99 20.88 -13.92
N ASP A 1115 -18.07 19.94 -13.92
CA ASP A 1115 -16.75 20.11 -14.53
C ASP A 1115 -16.74 19.66 -16.00
N LEU A 1116 -15.59 19.76 -16.67
CA LEU A 1116 -15.43 19.38 -18.08
C LEU A 1116 -15.71 17.90 -18.37
N ASP A 1117 -15.70 17.02 -17.37
CA ASP A 1117 -16.09 15.61 -17.53
C ASP A 1117 -17.59 15.36 -17.36
N GLU A 1118 -18.38 16.43 -17.16
CA GLU A 1118 -19.83 16.42 -16.93
C GLU A 1118 -20.24 15.79 -15.60
N ASN A 1119 -19.31 15.71 -14.64
CA ASN A 1119 -19.56 15.30 -13.27
C ASN A 1119 -19.41 16.49 -12.31
N PRO A 1120 -20.06 16.45 -11.14
CA PRO A 1120 -19.78 17.36 -10.04
C PRO A 1120 -18.31 17.35 -9.64
N ILE A 1121 -17.82 18.48 -9.10
CA ILE A 1121 -16.47 18.59 -8.53
C ILE A 1121 -16.33 17.95 -7.14
N THR A 1122 -17.41 17.37 -6.59
CA THR A 1122 -17.44 16.74 -5.28
C THR A 1122 -16.68 15.40 -5.25
N PRO A 1123 -16.17 14.98 -4.09
CA PRO A 1123 -15.61 13.65 -3.91
C PRO A 1123 -16.64 12.55 -4.21
N VAL A 1124 -16.16 11.33 -4.43
CA VAL A 1124 -17.02 10.15 -4.59
C VAL A 1124 -17.61 9.73 -3.23
N ASP A 1125 -18.87 9.28 -3.21
CA ASP A 1125 -19.47 8.60 -2.07
C ASP A 1125 -18.79 7.25 -1.86
N MET A 1126 -17.98 7.18 -0.81
CA MET A 1126 -17.16 6.02 -0.52
C MET A 1126 -17.99 4.85 0.00
N GLU A 1127 -19.10 5.09 0.71
CA GLU A 1127 -20.01 4.02 1.16
C GLU A 1127 -20.65 3.35 -0.07
N TYR A 1128 -21.13 4.16 -1.02
CA TYR A 1128 -21.72 3.66 -2.25
C TYR A 1128 -20.70 2.94 -3.14
N PHE A 1129 -19.51 3.54 -3.31
CA PHE A 1129 -18.44 2.94 -4.11
C PHE A 1129 -18.01 1.58 -3.55
N GLN A 1130 -17.91 1.43 -2.23
CA GLN A 1130 -17.58 0.15 -1.61
C GLN A 1130 -18.68 -0.90 -1.78
N ALA A 1131 -19.95 -0.48 -1.67
CA ALA A 1131 -21.08 -1.39 -1.81
C ALA A 1131 -21.33 -1.87 -3.25
N TYR A 1132 -21.11 -1.00 -4.25
CA TYR A 1132 -21.54 -1.25 -5.64
C TYR A 1132 -20.42 -1.13 -6.68
N GLY A 1133 -19.23 -0.64 -6.32
CA GLY A 1133 -18.11 -0.44 -7.25
C GLY A 1133 -18.31 0.72 -8.24
N GLN A 1134 -19.33 1.56 -8.04
CA GLN A 1134 -19.65 2.67 -8.94
C GLN A 1134 -19.31 4.03 -8.28
N PRO A 1135 -18.56 4.91 -8.97
CA PRO A 1135 -18.17 6.21 -8.42
C PRO A 1135 -19.34 7.19 -8.55
N VAL A 1136 -20.17 7.29 -7.52
CA VAL A 1136 -21.26 8.27 -7.45
C VAL A 1136 -20.77 9.50 -6.69
N PRO A 1137 -21.04 10.74 -7.15
CA PRO A 1137 -20.68 11.95 -6.42
C PRO A 1137 -21.36 12.01 -5.04
N LEU A 1138 -20.61 12.39 -4.01
CA LEU A 1138 -21.13 12.69 -2.69
C LEU A 1138 -21.86 14.05 -2.71
N SER A 1139 -22.99 14.15 -1.99
CA SER A 1139 -23.69 15.43 -1.86
C SER A 1139 -22.90 16.41 -1.01
N SER A 1140 -22.80 17.65 -1.45
CA SER A 1140 -22.08 18.72 -0.74
C SER A 1140 -22.71 19.17 0.57
N LYS A 1141 -23.90 18.66 0.92
CA LYS A 1141 -24.46 18.75 2.27
C LYS A 1141 -23.56 18.07 3.30
N GLU A 1142 -22.84 17.03 2.89
CA GLU A 1142 -21.99 16.20 3.73
C GLU A 1142 -20.50 16.51 3.51
N ILE A 1143 -20.16 17.71 3.02
CA ILE A 1143 -18.78 18.11 2.68
C ILE A 1143 -18.40 19.38 3.43
N ILE A 1144 -17.14 19.48 3.87
CA ILE A 1144 -16.51 20.76 4.24
C ILE A 1144 -15.49 21.11 3.18
N ILE A 1145 -15.40 22.39 2.81
CA ILE A 1145 -14.42 22.86 1.84
C ILE A 1145 -13.31 23.63 2.56
N ILE A 1146 -12.04 23.28 2.27
CA ILE A 1146 -10.85 23.95 2.81
C ILE A 1146 -9.87 24.30 1.68
N PRO A 1147 -8.85 25.16 1.92
CA PRO A 1147 -7.80 25.40 0.93
C PRO A 1147 -7.05 24.10 0.56
N ALA A 1148 -6.79 23.89 -0.73
CA ALA A 1148 -6.12 22.68 -1.22
C ALA A 1148 -4.74 22.44 -0.59
N GLU A 1149 -3.95 23.50 -0.37
CA GLU A 1149 -2.64 23.39 0.31
C GLU A 1149 -2.78 22.86 1.74
N THR A 1150 -3.76 23.35 2.51
CA THR A 1150 -4.06 22.84 3.85
C THR A 1150 -4.58 21.39 3.79
N ALA A 1151 -5.41 21.06 2.80
CA ALA A 1151 -5.91 19.69 2.63
C ALA A 1151 -4.78 18.69 2.40
N LYS A 1152 -3.75 19.03 1.60
CA LYS A 1152 -2.59 18.16 1.33
C LYS A 1152 -1.78 17.76 2.56
N GLU A 1153 -1.88 18.55 3.63
CA GLU A 1153 -1.21 18.32 4.92
C GLU A 1153 -2.01 17.37 5.82
N LEU A 1154 -3.30 17.14 5.56
CA LEU A 1154 -4.13 16.21 6.34
C LEU A 1154 -3.81 14.74 6.02
N LEU A 1155 -3.91 13.87 7.04
CA LEU A 1155 -3.77 12.41 6.87
C LEU A 1155 -4.85 11.87 5.92
N GLY A 1156 -4.46 10.98 5.00
CA GLY A 1156 -5.38 10.33 4.06
C GLY A 1156 -5.82 11.20 2.87
N SER A 1157 -5.27 12.41 2.70
CA SER A 1157 -5.63 13.29 1.58
C SER A 1157 -4.79 13.04 0.33
N ASN A 1158 -5.42 13.11 -0.84
CA ASN A 1158 -4.76 12.93 -2.15
C ASN A 1158 -5.34 13.87 -3.22
N ILE A 1159 -4.54 14.14 -4.26
CA ILE A 1159 -5.00 14.87 -5.45
C ILE A 1159 -5.73 13.89 -6.37
N TYR A 1160 -6.92 14.26 -6.84
CA TYR A 1160 -7.70 13.41 -7.78
C TYR A 1160 -7.92 14.07 -9.13
N SER A 1161 -7.85 15.40 -9.19
CA SER A 1161 -7.94 16.13 -10.44
C SER A 1161 -7.06 17.37 -10.42
N ILE A 1162 -6.55 17.73 -11.59
CA ILE A 1162 -5.79 18.95 -11.81
C ILE A 1162 -6.39 19.65 -13.02
N VAL A 1163 -6.68 20.93 -12.89
CA VAL A 1163 -7.06 21.80 -14.01
C VAL A 1163 -5.85 22.65 -14.40
N VAL A 1164 -5.58 22.72 -15.69
CA VAL A 1164 -4.46 23.48 -16.26
C VAL A 1164 -5.00 24.43 -17.32
N VAL A 1165 -4.70 25.73 -17.18
CA VAL A 1165 -5.02 26.77 -18.17
C VAL A 1165 -3.74 27.43 -18.66
N PRO A 1166 -3.04 26.80 -19.62
CA PRO A 1166 -1.78 27.30 -20.14
C PRO A 1166 -1.99 28.41 -21.17
N LYS A 1167 -0.97 29.26 -21.35
CA LYS A 1167 -0.96 30.23 -22.46
C LYS A 1167 -0.57 29.52 -23.76
N GLY A 1168 -1.38 29.67 -24.81
CA GLY A 1168 -1.08 29.12 -26.14
C GLY A 1168 -2.27 28.39 -26.77
N ASN A 1169 -1.98 27.49 -27.72
CA ASN A 1169 -3.00 26.68 -28.39
C ASN A 1169 -3.44 25.51 -27.49
N LEU A 1170 -4.55 25.70 -26.77
CA LEU A 1170 -5.11 24.69 -25.84
C LEU A 1170 -5.39 23.34 -26.51
N GLN A 1171 -5.83 23.34 -27.77
CA GLN A 1171 -6.15 22.11 -28.49
C GLN A 1171 -4.89 21.27 -28.75
N GLU A 1172 -3.80 21.93 -29.12
CA GLU A 1172 -2.52 21.24 -29.35
C GLU A 1172 -1.92 20.74 -28.04
N ILE A 1173 -2.00 21.53 -26.97
CA ILE A 1173 -1.52 21.12 -25.64
C ILE A 1173 -2.32 19.92 -25.12
N ALA A 1174 -3.66 19.97 -25.19
CA ALA A 1174 -4.52 18.86 -24.79
C ALA A 1174 -4.26 17.59 -25.61
N ARG A 1175 -3.99 17.73 -26.91
CA ARG A 1175 -3.60 16.62 -27.79
C ARG A 1175 -2.28 15.98 -27.33
N LEU A 1176 -1.26 16.79 -27.02
CA LEU A 1176 0.04 16.29 -26.53
C LEU A 1176 -0.09 15.62 -25.17
N LEU A 1177 -0.85 16.21 -24.24
CA LEU A 1177 -1.15 15.61 -22.94
C LEU A 1177 -1.94 14.31 -23.08
N GLY A 1178 -2.91 14.23 -24.00
CA GLY A 1178 -3.68 13.02 -24.29
C GLY A 1178 -2.87 11.88 -24.94
N MET A 1179 -1.74 12.20 -25.59
CA MET A 1179 -0.77 11.19 -26.05
C MET A 1179 0.11 10.66 -24.91
N ARG A 1180 0.40 11.51 -23.92
CA ARG A 1180 1.22 11.18 -22.76
C ARG A 1180 0.42 10.39 -21.74
N PHE A 1181 -0.72 10.91 -21.31
CA PHE A 1181 -1.57 10.32 -20.27
C PHE A 1181 -2.60 9.37 -20.86
N ALA A 1182 -2.82 8.23 -20.20
CA ALA A 1182 -3.67 7.15 -20.71
C ALA A 1182 -5.19 7.45 -20.67
N GLY A 1183 -5.66 8.46 -21.41
CA GLY A 1183 -7.09 8.76 -21.61
C GLY A 1183 -7.74 9.68 -20.56
N GLY A 1184 -6.94 10.29 -19.68
CA GLY A 1184 -7.40 11.13 -18.58
C GLY A 1184 -7.50 12.63 -18.87
N VAL A 1185 -7.55 13.05 -20.14
CA VAL A 1185 -7.44 14.46 -20.55
C VAL A 1185 -8.71 14.92 -21.25
N THR A 1186 -9.33 15.97 -20.70
CA THR A 1186 -10.53 16.61 -21.26
C THR A 1186 -10.27 18.09 -21.47
N LEU A 1187 -10.60 18.60 -22.65
CA LEU A 1187 -10.44 20.01 -23.02
C LEU A 1187 -11.81 20.69 -23.09
N GLY A 1188 -11.91 21.87 -22.47
CA GLY A 1188 -12.95 22.84 -22.75
C GLY A 1188 -12.41 23.94 -23.65
N LEU A 1189 -13.05 24.18 -24.80
CA LEU A 1189 -12.67 25.26 -25.70
C LEU A 1189 -13.90 25.82 -26.45
N GLY A 1190 -14.21 27.09 -26.22
CA GLY A 1190 -15.33 27.76 -26.90
C GLY A 1190 -16.67 27.16 -26.52
N GLU A 1191 -17.39 26.58 -27.49
CA GLU A 1191 -18.70 25.93 -27.28
C GLU A 1191 -18.60 24.39 -27.21
N GLY A 1192 -17.39 23.82 -27.06
CA GLY A 1192 -17.21 22.37 -27.08
C GLY A 1192 -16.35 21.81 -25.94
N ILE A 1193 -16.77 20.65 -25.42
CA ILE A 1193 -15.97 19.76 -24.58
C ILE A 1193 -15.43 18.61 -25.45
N TYR A 1194 -14.12 18.37 -25.35
CA TYR A 1194 -13.41 17.36 -26.14
C TYR A 1194 -12.65 16.40 -25.23
N LYS A 1195 -13.06 15.13 -25.19
CA LYS A 1195 -12.36 14.06 -24.47
C LYS A 1195 -11.31 13.44 -25.39
N PHE A 1196 -10.03 13.48 -25.00
CA PHE A 1196 -8.93 12.96 -25.81
C PHE A 1196 -8.65 11.51 -25.47
N VAL A 1197 -8.84 10.61 -26.45
CA VAL A 1197 -8.51 9.19 -26.34
C VAL A 1197 -7.59 8.81 -27.48
N THR A 1198 -6.52 8.07 -27.16
CA THR A 1198 -5.61 7.54 -28.18
C THR A 1198 -6.21 6.25 -28.76
N VAL A 1199 -6.54 6.26 -30.05
CA VAL A 1199 -7.10 5.10 -30.77
C VAL A 1199 -6.13 4.67 -31.87
N THR A 1200 -5.85 3.38 -31.95
CA THR A 1200 -5.09 2.78 -33.05
C THR A 1200 -6.03 2.49 -34.20
N ARG A 1201 -5.84 3.14 -35.35
CA ARG A 1201 -6.62 2.90 -36.57
C ARG A 1201 -5.74 2.22 -37.62
N GLY A 1202 -6.21 1.08 -38.14
CA GLY A 1202 -5.63 0.49 -39.33
C GLY A 1202 -6.00 1.32 -40.57
N ALA A 1203 -4.99 1.79 -41.29
CA ALA A 1203 -5.11 2.32 -42.63
C ALA A 1203 -4.43 1.33 -43.58
N ILE A 1204 -5.17 0.82 -44.56
CA ILE A 1204 -4.61 -0.02 -45.62
C ILE A 1204 -4.34 0.92 -46.80
N GLU A 1205 -3.10 1.42 -46.89
CA GLU A 1205 -2.69 2.11 -48.11
C GLU A 1205 -2.66 1.12 -49.28
N GLY A 1206 -3.20 1.53 -50.43
CA GLY A 1206 -3.29 0.66 -51.61
C GLY A 1206 -4.45 -0.36 -51.59
N ALA A 1207 -5.38 -0.30 -50.61
CA ALA A 1207 -6.58 -1.17 -50.61
C ALA A 1207 -7.38 -1.08 -51.93
N TYR A 1208 -7.44 0.12 -52.51
CA TYR A 1208 -8.08 0.38 -53.80
C TYR A 1208 -7.36 -0.29 -54.99
N LEU A 1209 -6.05 -0.57 -54.89
CA LEU A 1209 -5.28 -1.35 -55.87
C LEU A 1209 -5.36 -2.86 -55.59
N THR A 1210 -5.50 -3.23 -54.32
CA THR A 1210 -5.49 -4.63 -53.88
C THR A 1210 -6.69 -5.41 -54.42
N PHE A 1211 -7.88 -4.81 -54.42
CA PHE A 1211 -9.10 -5.49 -54.89
C PHE A 1211 -9.06 -5.83 -56.39
N PRO A 1212 -8.72 -4.90 -57.31
CA PRO A 1212 -8.48 -5.23 -58.71
C PRO A 1212 -7.39 -6.28 -58.91
N LEU A 1213 -6.27 -6.18 -58.19
CA LEU A 1213 -5.17 -7.16 -58.29
C LEU A 1213 -5.58 -8.55 -57.79
N MET A 1214 -6.36 -8.64 -56.71
CA MET A 1214 -6.97 -9.89 -56.23
C MET A 1214 -7.91 -10.50 -57.27
N ALA A 1215 -8.76 -9.68 -57.88
CA ALA A 1215 -9.69 -10.15 -58.90
C ALA A 1215 -8.94 -10.68 -60.13
N ILE A 1216 -7.92 -9.96 -60.60
CA ILE A 1216 -7.06 -10.37 -61.72
C ILE A 1216 -6.30 -11.65 -61.36
N ALA A 1217 -5.67 -11.71 -60.20
CA ALA A 1217 -4.97 -12.90 -59.71
C ALA A 1217 -5.92 -14.10 -59.60
N GLY A 1218 -7.12 -13.90 -59.05
CA GLY A 1218 -8.15 -14.93 -58.94
C GLY A 1218 -8.62 -15.44 -60.30
N LEU A 1219 -8.81 -14.56 -61.27
CA LEU A 1219 -9.15 -14.92 -62.66
C LEU A 1219 -8.00 -15.67 -63.35
N ILE A 1220 -6.74 -15.26 -63.13
CA ILE A 1220 -5.57 -15.95 -63.66
C ILE A 1220 -5.45 -17.35 -63.04
N LEU A 1221 -5.60 -17.47 -61.71
CA LEU A 1221 -5.58 -18.75 -61.00
C LEU A 1221 -6.72 -19.66 -61.46
N LEU A 1222 -7.93 -19.13 -61.60
CA LEU A 1222 -9.08 -19.86 -62.11
C LEU A 1222 -8.82 -20.37 -63.53
N ASN A 1223 -8.25 -19.54 -64.39
CA ASN A 1223 -7.90 -19.93 -65.76
C ASN A 1223 -6.83 -21.03 -65.79
N ILE A 1224 -5.81 -20.94 -64.93
CA ILE A 1224 -4.77 -21.97 -64.78
C ILE A 1224 -5.41 -23.29 -64.30
N LEU A 1225 -6.26 -23.23 -63.27
CA LEU A 1225 -6.95 -24.41 -62.72
C LEU A 1225 -7.90 -25.04 -63.74
N LEU A 1226 -8.69 -24.24 -64.46
CA LEU A 1226 -9.57 -24.70 -65.53
C LEU A 1226 -8.77 -25.31 -66.69
N GLY A 1227 -7.66 -24.69 -67.09
CA GLY A 1227 -6.74 -25.23 -68.10
C GLY A 1227 -6.07 -26.53 -67.70
N ASP A 1228 -5.85 -26.75 -66.40
CA ASP A 1228 -5.38 -28.02 -65.85
C ASP A 1228 -6.48 -29.09 -65.83
N ILE A 1229 -7.73 -28.74 -65.52
CA ILE A 1229 -8.88 -29.66 -65.56
C ILE A 1229 -9.22 -30.05 -67.01
N LEU A 1230 -9.29 -29.08 -67.93
CA LEU A 1230 -9.57 -29.29 -69.36
C LEU A 1230 -8.51 -30.18 -70.02
N GLY A 1231 -7.22 -29.95 -69.70
CA GLY A 1231 -6.12 -30.79 -70.17
C GLY A 1231 -6.05 -32.19 -69.53
N ARG A 1232 -7.00 -32.51 -68.66
CA ARG A 1232 -7.15 -33.80 -67.96
C ARG A 1232 -8.53 -34.43 -68.17
N LYS A 1233 -9.39 -33.85 -69.01
CA LYS A 1233 -10.77 -34.31 -69.24
C LYS A 1233 -10.85 -35.81 -69.58
N ASN A 1234 -9.91 -36.31 -70.39
CA ASN A 1234 -9.85 -37.72 -70.80
C ASN A 1234 -9.24 -38.66 -69.75
N GLU A 1235 -8.51 -38.13 -68.77
CA GLU A 1235 -7.94 -38.90 -67.64
C GLU A 1235 -8.88 -38.92 -66.44
N ILE A 1236 -9.62 -37.82 -66.22
CA ILE A 1236 -10.64 -37.69 -65.18
C ILE A 1236 -11.84 -38.58 -65.50
N SER A 1237 -12.18 -38.78 -66.78
CA SER A 1237 -13.27 -39.68 -67.20
C SER A 1237 -13.00 -41.17 -66.95
N ILE A 1238 -11.80 -41.55 -66.50
CA ILE A 1238 -11.38 -42.94 -66.23
C ILE A 1238 -11.52 -43.30 -64.74
N TYR A 1239 -11.63 -42.30 -63.87
CA TYR A 1239 -11.86 -42.43 -62.43
C TYR A 1239 -13.31 -42.09 -62.10
#